data_AF-A0A8T3STG3-F1
#
_entry.id   AF-A0A8T3STG3-F1
#
_cell.length_a   1.000
_cell.length_b   1.000
_cell.length_c   1.000
_cell.angle_alpha   90.00
_cell.angle_beta   90.00
_cell.angle_gamma   90.00
#
_symmetry.space_group_name_H-M   'P 1'
#
loop_
_entity.id
_entity.type
_entity.pdbx_description
1 polymer ?
#
loop_
_entity_poly.entity_id
_entity_poly.type
_entity_poly.pdbx_seq_one_letter_code
_entity_poly.pdbx_strand_id
1 'polypeptide(L)'
;MSSQKNTTQRLIVVSNRMPFTLKHTDGQWQAEKSSGGLATAMEPLLTQSSGIWVGWSGDTSDADDPRRQKMLDHWATQEGCLAVELPPDVAYGFYEGYSNQTLWPLLHHFPSLMKFNPEYWKAYVEANQRYRDVVLEHMKPDDLIWIHDYHLLLLPHMLRESATDARIGFFLHTPFPSSSMFRLLPRREELLQGLLGADYLAFHTHAYLQNFRNSVLRILGFDSHMDRVQCGDRAVRLDALPIGIAPKGFSDLLEKDEETKQRLANLRERFAERRILLGVDRLDYTKGIPERLRTFARLLRQAPELCGRVVLIQVAVPSREDIPMYKELRHEVDELVGEINGDFSTPDWTPIIYIRRNIPRPELAALYAAAELAWVTPLCDGLNLVAKEYIACQQDQAGGLILSEFAGAAAEMGEAFLVNPYDEERTAESIEHALSLPDDQRRERIEALHKRVVRNDVYKWGARFLSNLSDAAASREAHPSAKPEALPIEDLIDSYRQTQRRQLLLDYDGTLVPFAKRPQDAAPMPELLTLLNKLAKDDANTVVIISGRSRTDLGNWLGEVPGLWLAAEHGAIMRSPETMTWEHSRENYTDRWKERVLGVLEHFVDRTPGSLIEEKECALVWHYRMSDPVFGEWLANELVSTLEQLLSETELRAFRGEKIVEVKPVWANKGELLTRLEHLPAPDFCLAAGDDRTDEDLFARMPEDAWTIHVGDKDSRARFFLPNQQAMRGLLGRLIDNTEDSA
;
A
#
# COMPACT_ATOMS: atom_id res chain seq x y z
N MET A 1 -8.88 14.82 37.18
CA MET A 1 -9.43 13.46 37.03
C MET A 1 -10.62 13.53 36.09
N SER A 2 -10.36 13.43 34.79
CA SER A 2 -11.41 13.28 33.76
C SER A 2 -11.52 11.78 33.49
N SER A 3 -12.70 11.22 33.68
CA SER A 3 -12.97 9.82 33.39
C SER A 3 -12.93 9.60 31.88
N GLN A 4 -11.84 9.00 31.38
CA GLN A 4 -11.82 8.38 30.07
C GLN A 4 -12.90 7.29 30.04
N LYS A 5 -14.03 7.57 29.39
CA LYS A 5 -14.96 6.54 28.97
C LYS A 5 -14.23 5.71 27.91
N ASN A 6 -13.71 4.54 28.31
CA ASN A 6 -13.34 3.48 27.38
C ASN A 6 -14.64 2.93 26.75
N THR A 7 -15.15 3.62 25.73
CA THR A 7 -16.11 3.01 24.80
C THR A 7 -15.31 2.37 23.69
N THR A 8 -15.15 1.05 23.75
CA THR A 8 -14.55 0.26 22.67
C THR A 8 -15.33 0.55 21.37
N GLN A 9 -14.66 1.08 20.35
CA GLN A 9 -15.29 1.35 19.05
C GLN A 9 -15.82 0.04 18.46
N ARG A 10 -17.00 0.08 17.85
CA ARG A 10 -17.61 -1.12 17.26
C ARG A 10 -16.86 -1.50 15.97
N LEU A 11 -16.55 -2.79 15.84
CA LEU A 11 -15.79 -3.34 14.73
C LEU A 11 -16.73 -4.00 13.71
N ILE A 12 -16.51 -3.72 12.42
CA ILE A 12 -17.10 -4.43 11.29
C ILE A 12 -15.99 -5.18 10.58
N VAL A 13 -15.94 -6.50 10.73
CA VAL A 13 -15.03 -7.36 9.97
C VAL A 13 -15.68 -7.71 8.64
N VAL A 14 -14.95 -7.55 7.53
CA VAL A 14 -15.44 -7.90 6.19
C VAL A 14 -14.45 -8.85 5.52
N SER A 15 -14.89 -10.05 5.19
CA SER A 15 -14.07 -11.04 4.48
C SER A 15 -14.89 -11.87 3.50
N ASN A 16 -14.24 -12.50 2.53
CA ASN A 16 -14.93 -13.34 1.55
C ASN A 16 -15.82 -14.42 2.19
N ARG A 17 -15.38 -15.07 3.27
CA ARG A 17 -16.22 -16.05 3.98
C ARG A 17 -16.52 -15.57 5.38
N MET A 18 -17.70 -15.93 5.86
CA MET A 18 -18.08 -15.85 7.27
C MET A 18 -17.32 -16.90 8.12
N PRO A 19 -17.35 -16.75 9.47
CA PRO A 19 -16.82 -17.78 10.38
C PRO A 19 -17.63 -19.08 10.34
N PHE A 20 -18.77 -19.08 9.65
CA PHE A 20 -19.59 -20.25 9.36
C PHE A 20 -19.80 -20.39 7.85
N THR A 21 -19.72 -21.63 7.35
CA THR A 21 -20.08 -21.97 5.97
C THR A 21 -21.34 -22.83 6.00
N LEU A 22 -22.30 -22.52 5.13
CA LEU A 22 -23.47 -23.37 4.90
C LEU A 22 -23.06 -24.56 4.03
N LYS A 23 -23.54 -25.74 4.41
CA LYS A 23 -23.54 -26.93 3.56
C LYS A 23 -24.92 -27.54 3.52
N HIS A 24 -25.37 -27.87 2.33
CA HIS A 24 -26.55 -28.71 2.14
C HIS A 24 -26.11 -30.18 2.05
N THR A 25 -26.52 -31.00 3.02
CA THR A 25 -26.18 -32.43 3.07
C THR A 25 -27.41 -33.22 3.47
N ASP A 26 -27.73 -34.27 2.72
CA ASP A 26 -28.88 -35.15 2.95
C ASP A 26 -30.24 -34.42 3.13
N GLY A 27 -30.44 -33.33 2.38
CA GLY A 27 -31.69 -32.53 2.42
C GLY A 27 -31.82 -31.61 3.65
N GLN A 28 -30.75 -31.43 4.42
CA GLN A 28 -30.67 -30.51 5.55
C GLN A 28 -29.52 -29.52 5.43
N TRP A 29 -29.77 -28.30 5.90
CA TRP A 29 -28.75 -27.25 6.03
C TRP A 29 -27.96 -27.45 7.31
N GLN A 30 -26.64 -27.52 7.19
CA GLN A 30 -25.71 -27.61 8.31
C GLN A 30 -24.73 -26.44 8.30
N ALA A 31 -24.41 -25.96 9.49
CA ALA A 31 -23.40 -24.93 9.73
C ALA A 31 -22.06 -25.61 10.04
N GLU A 32 -21.04 -25.33 9.24
CA GLU A 32 -19.67 -25.76 9.55
C GLU A 32 -18.86 -24.52 9.97
N LYS A 33 -18.26 -24.55 11.16
CA LYS A 33 -17.38 -23.46 11.62
C LYS A 33 -16.10 -23.49 10.79
N SER A 34 -15.79 -22.37 10.15
CA SER A 34 -14.57 -22.18 9.35
C SER A 34 -13.35 -22.33 10.27
N SER A 35 -12.50 -23.32 10.01
CA SER A 35 -11.32 -23.66 10.83
C SER A 35 -10.09 -22.75 10.60
N GLY A 36 -10.29 -21.51 10.14
CA GLY A 36 -9.22 -20.60 9.75
C GLY A 36 -8.66 -19.72 10.88
N GLY A 37 -7.39 -19.31 10.75
CA GLY A 37 -6.72 -18.41 11.70
C GLY A 37 -7.39 -17.05 11.86
N LEU A 38 -8.05 -16.53 10.81
CA LEU A 38 -8.80 -15.27 10.86
C LEU A 38 -10.02 -15.35 11.80
N ALA A 39 -10.79 -16.46 11.76
CA ALA A 39 -11.94 -16.64 12.65
C ALA A 39 -11.52 -16.65 14.13
N THR A 40 -10.42 -17.35 14.42
CA THR A 40 -9.84 -17.41 15.78
C THR A 40 -9.34 -16.02 16.24
N ALA A 41 -8.82 -15.21 15.31
CA ALA A 41 -8.34 -13.86 15.58
C ALA A 41 -9.47 -12.90 15.96
N MET A 42 -10.56 -12.95 15.18
CA MET A 42 -11.61 -11.94 15.21
C MET A 42 -12.64 -12.20 16.30
N GLU A 43 -12.88 -13.45 16.69
CA GLU A 43 -13.92 -13.83 17.66
C GLU A 43 -13.82 -13.00 18.97
N PRO A 44 -12.66 -12.89 19.67
CA PRO A 44 -12.59 -12.07 20.88
C PRO A 44 -12.76 -10.57 20.63
N LEU A 45 -12.29 -10.06 19.48
CA LEU A 45 -12.39 -8.64 19.14
C LEU A 45 -13.85 -8.24 18.85
N LEU A 46 -14.57 -9.10 18.14
CA LEU A 46 -16.00 -8.92 17.85
C LEU A 46 -16.83 -9.00 19.13
N THR A 47 -16.56 -9.96 20.02
CA THR A 47 -17.26 -10.05 21.31
C THR A 47 -17.02 -8.82 22.19
N GLN A 48 -15.79 -8.31 22.27
CA GLN A 48 -15.46 -7.14 23.10
C GLN A 48 -16.02 -5.82 22.58
N SER A 49 -16.20 -5.70 21.26
CA SER A 49 -16.68 -4.48 20.59
C SER A 49 -18.17 -4.52 20.26
N SER A 50 -18.87 -5.61 20.57
CA SER A 50 -20.22 -5.91 20.04
C SER A 50 -20.26 -5.71 18.52
N GLY A 51 -19.19 -6.16 17.85
CA GLY A 51 -18.96 -6.01 16.43
C GLY A 51 -19.78 -6.97 15.58
N ILE A 52 -19.70 -6.78 14.26
CA ILE A 52 -20.36 -7.63 13.27
C ILE A 52 -19.35 -8.18 12.25
N TRP A 53 -19.66 -9.34 11.68
CA TRP A 53 -18.89 -9.96 10.61
C TRP A 53 -19.73 -10.05 9.35
N VAL A 54 -19.30 -9.39 8.27
CA VAL A 54 -19.91 -9.45 6.94
C VAL A 54 -19.14 -10.42 6.03
N GLY A 55 -19.82 -11.38 5.41
CA GLY A 55 -19.18 -12.33 4.49
C GLY A 55 -20.14 -13.20 3.70
N TRP A 56 -19.66 -13.89 2.67
CA TRP A 56 -20.47 -14.87 1.94
C TRP A 56 -20.64 -16.16 2.75
N SER A 57 -21.84 -16.74 2.70
CA SER A 57 -22.22 -17.97 3.41
C SER A 57 -21.62 -19.25 2.79
N GLY A 58 -21.00 -19.14 1.62
CA GLY A 58 -20.31 -20.24 0.94
C GLY A 58 -21.20 -21.14 0.09
N ASP A 59 -22.52 -20.94 0.11
CA ASP A 59 -23.48 -21.71 -0.69
C ASP A 59 -24.55 -20.78 -1.29
N THR A 60 -24.79 -20.95 -2.59
CA THR A 60 -25.77 -20.18 -3.39
C THR A 60 -26.94 -21.04 -3.87
N SER A 61 -26.99 -22.31 -3.51
CA SER A 61 -28.08 -23.23 -3.86
C SER A 61 -29.33 -22.96 -3.01
N ASP A 62 -30.50 -23.24 -3.60
CA ASP A 62 -31.82 -23.14 -2.95
C ASP A 62 -31.99 -21.86 -2.10
N ALA A 63 -31.63 -20.70 -2.68
CA ALA A 63 -31.63 -19.41 -2.00
C ALA A 63 -32.99 -19.06 -1.36
N ASP A 64 -34.09 -19.52 -1.97
CA ASP A 64 -35.46 -19.33 -1.51
C ASP A 64 -35.90 -20.30 -0.40
N ASP A 65 -35.05 -21.24 0.07
CA ASP A 65 -35.41 -22.17 1.15
C ASP A 65 -35.63 -21.43 2.48
N PRO A 66 -36.84 -21.45 3.08
CA PRO A 66 -37.10 -20.77 4.35
C PRO A 66 -36.23 -21.25 5.52
N ARG A 67 -35.72 -22.49 5.46
CA ARG A 67 -34.82 -23.04 6.48
C ARG A 67 -33.44 -22.39 6.40
N ARG A 68 -32.96 -22.13 5.19
CA ARG A 68 -31.72 -21.38 4.93
C ARG A 68 -31.85 -19.96 5.48
N GLN A 69 -32.93 -19.26 5.14
CA GLN A 69 -33.16 -17.89 5.63
C GLN A 69 -33.19 -17.83 7.15
N LYS A 70 -33.90 -18.76 7.82
CA LYS A 70 -33.92 -18.85 9.29
C LYS A 70 -32.53 -19.01 9.92
N MET A 71 -31.62 -19.74 9.27
CA MET A 71 -30.24 -19.87 9.76
C MET A 71 -29.46 -18.56 9.61
N LEU A 72 -29.62 -17.87 8.48
CA LEU A 72 -29.00 -16.57 8.25
C LEU A 72 -29.52 -15.52 9.24
N ASP A 73 -30.83 -15.48 9.50
CA ASP A 73 -31.45 -14.60 10.49
C ASP A 73 -30.93 -14.90 11.91
N HIS A 74 -30.74 -16.18 12.23
CA HIS A 74 -30.15 -16.60 13.50
C HIS A 74 -28.70 -16.11 13.64
N TRP A 75 -27.88 -16.28 12.60
CA TRP A 75 -26.50 -15.78 12.58
C TRP A 75 -26.42 -14.26 12.69
N ALA A 76 -27.30 -13.54 12.00
CA ALA A 76 -27.36 -12.09 12.07
C ALA A 76 -27.73 -11.59 13.48
N THR A 77 -28.72 -12.22 14.11
CA THR A 77 -29.27 -11.75 15.40
C THR A 77 -28.51 -12.24 16.63
N GLN A 78 -27.97 -13.45 16.61
CA GLN A 78 -27.31 -14.07 17.77
C GLN A 78 -25.78 -14.01 17.69
N GLU A 79 -25.21 -14.12 16.49
CA GLU A 79 -23.76 -14.23 16.27
C GLU A 79 -23.15 -12.98 15.64
N GLY A 80 -23.97 -11.97 15.30
CA GLY A 80 -23.53 -10.76 14.61
C GLY A 80 -22.93 -11.03 13.22
N CYS A 81 -23.28 -12.15 12.58
CA CYS A 81 -22.75 -12.56 11.28
C CYS A 81 -23.76 -12.27 10.17
N LEU A 82 -23.41 -11.35 9.28
CA LEU A 82 -24.26 -10.87 8.19
C LEU A 82 -23.82 -11.50 6.85
N ALA A 83 -24.74 -12.21 6.21
CA ALA A 83 -24.47 -12.88 4.96
C ALA A 83 -24.55 -11.92 3.77
N VAL A 84 -23.56 -11.98 2.88
CA VAL A 84 -23.61 -11.37 1.56
C VAL A 84 -24.11 -12.41 0.57
N GLU A 85 -25.28 -12.17 -0.01
CA GLU A 85 -25.86 -13.06 -1.01
C GLU A 85 -25.34 -12.75 -2.41
N LEU A 86 -24.78 -13.78 -3.06
CA LEU A 86 -24.25 -13.71 -4.40
C LEU A 86 -25.07 -14.64 -5.31
N PRO A 87 -25.57 -14.15 -6.47
CA PRO A 87 -26.11 -15.02 -7.50
C PRO A 87 -25.09 -16.10 -7.92
N PRO A 88 -25.51 -17.30 -8.34
CA PRO A 88 -24.58 -18.40 -8.65
C PRO A 88 -23.51 -18.06 -9.70
N ASP A 89 -23.86 -17.32 -10.74
CA ASP A 89 -22.95 -16.86 -11.79
C ASP A 89 -21.95 -15.82 -11.27
N VAL A 90 -22.43 -14.89 -10.43
CA VAL A 90 -21.57 -13.91 -9.73
C VAL A 90 -20.63 -14.61 -8.77
N ALA A 91 -21.12 -15.54 -7.94
CA ALA A 91 -20.31 -16.29 -7.00
C ALA A 91 -19.20 -17.09 -7.69
N TYR A 92 -19.53 -17.79 -8.78
CA TYR A 92 -18.56 -18.50 -9.59
C TYR A 92 -17.54 -17.53 -10.23
N GLY A 93 -18.02 -16.51 -10.95
CA GLY A 93 -17.15 -15.56 -11.64
C GLY A 93 -16.23 -14.76 -10.69
N PHE A 94 -16.72 -14.44 -9.49
CA PHE A 94 -15.99 -13.76 -8.43
C PHE A 94 -14.93 -14.66 -7.77
N TYR A 95 -15.35 -15.80 -7.23
CA TYR A 95 -14.51 -16.64 -6.37
C TYR A 95 -13.66 -17.63 -7.18
N GLU A 96 -14.31 -18.53 -7.93
CA GLU A 96 -13.64 -19.52 -8.78
C GLU A 96 -12.92 -18.84 -9.96
N GLY A 97 -13.54 -17.81 -10.54
CA GLY A 97 -13.02 -17.05 -11.67
C GLY A 97 -11.93 -16.05 -11.28
N TYR A 98 -12.28 -14.78 -11.10
CA TYR A 98 -11.29 -13.71 -10.98
C TYR A 98 -10.37 -13.88 -9.78
N SER A 99 -10.91 -14.20 -8.60
CA SER A 99 -10.10 -14.33 -7.38
C SER A 99 -9.10 -15.48 -7.48
N ASN A 100 -9.52 -16.68 -7.86
CA ASN A 100 -8.67 -17.88 -7.80
C ASN A 100 -7.98 -18.27 -9.12
N GLN A 101 -8.41 -17.73 -10.27
CA GLN A 101 -7.75 -17.94 -11.57
C GLN A 101 -7.05 -16.70 -12.14
N THR A 102 -7.34 -15.49 -11.64
CA THR A 102 -6.59 -14.27 -12.04
C THR A 102 -5.67 -13.80 -10.91
N LEU A 103 -6.25 -13.41 -9.77
CA LEU A 103 -5.49 -12.78 -8.69
C LEU A 103 -4.58 -13.78 -7.97
N TRP A 104 -5.10 -14.93 -7.54
CA TRP A 104 -4.32 -15.91 -6.76
C TRP A 104 -3.02 -16.34 -7.46
N PRO A 105 -3.02 -16.81 -8.73
CA PRO A 105 -1.77 -17.17 -9.39
C PRO A 105 -0.80 -16.00 -9.51
N LEU A 106 -1.31 -14.81 -9.87
CA LEU A 106 -0.46 -13.65 -10.11
C LEU A 106 0.16 -13.11 -8.82
N LEU A 107 -0.63 -13.00 -7.75
CA LEU A 107 -0.15 -12.58 -6.43
C LEU A 107 0.89 -13.55 -5.85
N HIS A 108 0.87 -14.83 -6.25
CA HIS A 108 1.84 -15.84 -5.83
C HIS A 108 2.95 -16.10 -6.85
N HIS A 109 3.18 -15.21 -7.82
CA HIS A 109 4.27 -15.31 -8.81
C HIS A 109 4.14 -16.44 -9.85
N PHE A 110 2.92 -16.85 -10.18
CA PHE A 110 2.62 -17.84 -11.23
C PHE A 110 1.89 -17.20 -12.42
N PRO A 111 2.52 -16.28 -13.19
CA PRO A 111 1.86 -15.58 -14.28
C PRO A 111 1.43 -16.51 -15.42
N SER A 112 2.11 -17.64 -15.62
CA SER A 112 1.74 -18.67 -16.61
C SER A 112 0.39 -19.33 -16.30
N LEU A 113 -0.04 -19.30 -15.04
CA LEU A 113 -1.28 -19.89 -14.56
C LEU A 113 -2.44 -18.87 -14.52
N MET A 114 -2.15 -17.59 -14.75
CA MET A 114 -3.14 -16.50 -14.74
C MET A 114 -4.07 -16.61 -15.95
N LYS A 115 -5.38 -16.61 -15.69
CA LYS A 115 -6.44 -16.57 -16.72
C LYS A 115 -7.33 -15.37 -16.50
N PHE A 116 -7.21 -14.37 -17.36
CA PHE A 116 -8.11 -13.22 -17.35
C PHE A 116 -9.34 -13.46 -18.23
N ASN A 117 -10.53 -13.24 -17.66
CA ASN A 117 -11.80 -13.24 -18.37
C ASN A 117 -12.58 -11.96 -17.99
N PRO A 118 -12.98 -11.12 -18.95
CA PRO A 118 -13.77 -9.91 -18.69
C PRO A 118 -15.09 -10.16 -17.92
N GLU A 119 -15.75 -11.30 -18.11
CA GLU A 119 -16.98 -11.62 -17.38
C GLU A 119 -16.70 -11.95 -15.90
N TYR A 120 -15.56 -12.60 -15.60
CA TYR A 120 -15.12 -12.79 -14.23
C TYR A 120 -14.78 -11.47 -13.55
N TRP A 121 -14.21 -10.50 -14.29
CA TRP A 121 -14.01 -9.15 -13.78
C TRP A 121 -15.34 -8.45 -13.43
N LYS A 122 -16.35 -8.53 -14.30
CA LYS A 122 -17.68 -7.97 -14.00
C LYS A 122 -18.29 -8.59 -12.74
N ALA A 123 -18.24 -9.92 -12.63
CA ALA A 123 -18.69 -10.62 -11.42
C ALA A 123 -17.90 -10.20 -10.17
N TYR A 124 -16.59 -9.94 -10.31
CA TYR A 124 -15.76 -9.45 -9.21
C TYR A 124 -16.16 -8.04 -8.73
N VAL A 125 -16.45 -7.15 -9.67
CA VAL A 125 -16.98 -5.81 -9.38
C VAL A 125 -18.36 -5.91 -8.72
N GLU A 126 -19.29 -6.70 -9.28
CA GLU A 126 -20.64 -6.88 -8.73
C GLU A 126 -20.60 -7.46 -7.31
N ALA A 127 -19.76 -8.47 -7.07
CA ALA A 127 -19.60 -9.02 -5.73
C ALA A 127 -19.13 -7.92 -4.76
N ASN A 128 -18.09 -7.15 -5.08
CA ASN A 128 -17.62 -6.06 -4.23
C ASN A 128 -18.71 -4.99 -3.98
N GLN A 129 -19.57 -4.71 -4.96
CA GLN A 129 -20.72 -3.81 -4.79
C GLN A 129 -21.75 -4.38 -3.79
N ARG A 130 -22.05 -5.68 -3.86
CA ARG A 130 -22.96 -6.33 -2.90
C ARG A 130 -22.39 -6.32 -1.47
N TYR A 131 -21.08 -6.52 -1.32
CA TYR A 131 -20.39 -6.36 -0.04
C TYR A 131 -20.50 -4.91 0.48
N ARG A 132 -20.29 -3.92 -0.39
CA ARG A 132 -20.47 -2.50 -0.06
C ARG A 132 -21.88 -2.25 0.46
N ASP A 133 -22.91 -2.73 -0.23
CA ASP A 133 -24.31 -2.46 0.11
C ASP A 133 -24.67 -3.01 1.51
N VAL A 134 -24.26 -4.25 1.82
CA VAL A 134 -24.50 -4.84 3.15
C VAL A 134 -23.76 -4.09 4.26
N VAL A 135 -22.52 -3.64 4.01
CA VAL A 135 -21.76 -2.85 4.98
C VAL A 135 -22.41 -1.49 5.22
N LEU A 136 -22.82 -0.78 4.16
CA LEU A 136 -23.47 0.53 4.27
C LEU A 136 -24.82 0.46 4.99
N GLU A 137 -25.58 -0.62 4.79
CA GLU A 137 -26.86 -0.83 5.48
C GLU A 137 -26.70 -0.96 7.01
N HIS A 138 -25.58 -1.52 7.47
CA HIS A 138 -25.39 -1.91 8.88
C HIS A 138 -24.35 -1.06 9.62
N MET A 139 -23.59 -0.22 8.93
CA MET A 139 -22.61 0.65 9.56
C MET A 139 -23.27 1.80 10.33
N LYS A 140 -22.58 2.25 11.37
CA LYS A 140 -22.91 3.41 12.20
C LYS A 140 -21.74 4.39 12.14
N PRO A 141 -21.98 5.68 12.44
CA PRO A 141 -20.89 6.63 12.65
C PRO A 141 -19.86 6.07 13.62
N ASP A 142 -18.59 6.38 13.38
CA ASP A 142 -17.43 5.96 14.19
C ASP A 142 -17.04 4.47 14.16
N ASP A 143 -17.79 3.59 13.48
CA ASP A 143 -17.40 2.18 13.33
C ASP A 143 -16.04 2.04 12.63
N LEU A 144 -15.26 1.05 13.08
CA LEU A 144 -14.04 0.62 12.40
C LEU A 144 -14.40 -0.49 11.42
N ILE A 145 -14.16 -0.28 10.12
CA ILE A 145 -14.39 -1.27 9.08
C ILE A 145 -13.04 -1.91 8.74
N TRP A 146 -12.91 -3.21 8.99
CA TRP A 146 -11.71 -3.97 8.69
C TRP A 146 -11.97 -4.99 7.58
N ILE A 147 -11.47 -4.66 6.38
CA ILE A 147 -11.62 -5.47 5.17
C ILE A 147 -10.42 -6.42 5.03
N HIS A 148 -10.69 -7.65 4.64
CA HIS A 148 -9.68 -8.68 4.48
C HIS A 148 -9.61 -9.23 3.05
N ASP A 149 -8.37 -9.23 2.58
CA ASP A 149 -7.83 -10.09 1.53
C ASP A 149 -8.20 -9.77 0.08
N TYR A 150 -7.49 -10.44 -0.84
CA TYR A 150 -7.50 -10.20 -2.29
C TYR A 150 -8.88 -10.36 -2.97
N HIS A 151 -9.86 -10.92 -2.28
CA HIS A 151 -11.23 -11.00 -2.80
C HIS A 151 -11.92 -9.62 -2.81
N LEU A 152 -11.50 -8.69 -1.94
CA LEU A 152 -12.21 -7.44 -1.69
C LEU A 152 -11.35 -6.21 -1.97
N LEU A 153 -10.50 -6.27 -3.00
CA LEU A 153 -9.55 -5.19 -3.32
C LEU A 153 -10.24 -3.88 -3.73
N LEU A 154 -11.47 -3.94 -4.24
CA LEU A 154 -12.23 -2.76 -4.69
C LEU A 154 -13.08 -2.14 -3.57
N LEU A 155 -13.42 -2.94 -2.57
CA LEU A 155 -14.35 -2.56 -1.52
C LEU A 155 -13.96 -1.29 -0.75
N PRO A 156 -12.68 -1.03 -0.39
CA PRO A 156 -12.33 0.17 0.37
C PRO A 156 -12.72 1.45 -0.38
N HIS A 157 -12.43 1.52 -1.68
CA HIS A 157 -12.80 2.67 -2.51
C HIS A 157 -14.31 2.81 -2.68
N MET A 158 -15.00 1.69 -2.97
CA MET A 158 -16.46 1.68 -3.12
C MET A 158 -17.20 2.17 -1.85
N LEU A 159 -16.69 1.83 -0.67
CA LEU A 159 -17.20 2.35 0.60
C LEU A 159 -16.88 3.82 0.78
N ARG A 160 -15.64 4.24 0.50
CA ARG A 160 -15.20 5.63 0.62
C ARG A 160 -16.01 6.59 -0.26
N GLU A 161 -16.40 6.17 -1.47
CA GLU A 161 -17.26 6.95 -2.37
C GLU A 161 -18.66 7.20 -1.78
N SER A 162 -19.17 6.24 -1.01
CA SER A 162 -20.53 6.30 -0.44
C SER A 162 -20.56 6.87 0.98
N ALA A 163 -19.47 6.70 1.73
CA ALA A 163 -19.28 7.14 3.10
C ALA A 163 -17.87 7.75 3.27
N THR A 164 -17.80 9.07 3.04
CA THR A 164 -16.54 9.82 3.01
C THR A 164 -15.84 9.88 4.37
N ASP A 165 -16.58 9.70 5.46
CA ASP A 165 -16.10 9.73 6.85
C ASP A 165 -15.81 8.33 7.43
N ALA A 166 -16.19 7.24 6.76
CA ALA A 166 -15.98 5.86 7.22
C ALA A 166 -14.51 5.60 7.63
N ARG A 167 -14.26 4.81 8.68
CA ARG A 167 -12.90 4.46 9.11
C ARG A 167 -12.53 3.09 8.55
N ILE A 168 -11.71 3.06 7.51
CA ILE A 168 -11.51 1.86 6.68
C ILE A 168 -10.06 1.35 6.80
N GLY A 169 -9.91 0.13 7.31
CA GLY A 169 -8.66 -0.62 7.27
C GLY A 169 -8.74 -1.77 6.28
N PHE A 170 -7.64 -2.07 5.60
CA PHE A 170 -7.53 -3.26 4.75
C PHE A 170 -6.24 -4.04 5.06
N PHE A 171 -6.37 -5.36 5.10
CA PHE A 171 -5.24 -6.27 5.30
C PHE A 171 -5.16 -7.30 4.17
N LEU A 172 -4.01 -7.37 3.48
CA LEU A 172 -3.75 -8.39 2.46
C LEU A 172 -3.05 -9.61 3.06
N HIS A 173 -3.67 -10.80 2.98
CA HIS A 173 -3.10 -12.04 3.54
C HIS A 173 -2.24 -12.82 2.55
N THR A 174 -2.35 -12.53 1.25
CA THR A 174 -1.46 -13.05 0.22
C THR A 174 -0.19 -12.19 0.10
N PRO A 175 0.84 -12.66 -0.62
CA PRO A 175 1.93 -11.79 -1.03
C PRO A 175 1.42 -10.62 -1.87
N PHE A 176 2.16 -9.51 -1.86
CA PHE A 176 2.01 -8.48 -2.87
C PHE A 176 3.21 -8.55 -3.84
N PRO A 177 2.98 -8.83 -5.13
CA PRO A 177 4.06 -9.12 -6.07
C PRO A 177 4.75 -7.83 -6.52
N SER A 178 5.98 -7.94 -7.03
CA SER A 178 6.72 -6.79 -7.56
C SER A 178 5.94 -6.04 -8.64
N SER A 179 6.24 -4.76 -8.85
CA SER A 179 5.54 -3.94 -9.84
C SER A 179 5.62 -4.49 -11.26
N SER A 180 6.70 -5.19 -11.61
CA SER A 180 6.86 -5.83 -12.93
C SER A 180 5.93 -7.03 -13.12
N MET A 181 5.59 -7.72 -12.04
CA MET A 181 4.63 -8.81 -12.03
C MET A 181 3.19 -8.25 -11.95
N PHE A 182 2.95 -7.30 -11.05
CA PHE A 182 1.62 -6.71 -10.85
C PHE A 182 1.08 -6.03 -12.12
N ARG A 183 1.96 -5.41 -12.94
CA ARG A 183 1.54 -4.78 -14.22
C ARG A 183 0.99 -5.76 -15.26
N LEU A 184 1.17 -7.07 -15.08
CA LEU A 184 0.58 -8.11 -15.93
C LEU A 184 -0.94 -8.20 -15.75
N LEU A 185 -1.48 -7.78 -14.61
CA LEU A 185 -2.92 -7.77 -14.36
C LEU A 185 -3.60 -6.75 -15.29
N PRO A 186 -4.61 -7.18 -16.06
CA PRO A 186 -5.60 -6.26 -16.60
C PRO A 186 -6.40 -5.67 -15.43
N ARG A 187 -6.81 -4.40 -15.56
CA ARG A 187 -7.55 -3.66 -14.52
C ARG A 187 -6.74 -3.35 -13.25
N ARG A 188 -5.41 -3.32 -13.38
CA ARG A 188 -4.46 -3.06 -12.28
C ARG A 188 -4.64 -1.67 -11.67
N GLU A 189 -5.00 -0.67 -12.48
CA GLU A 189 -5.26 0.69 -12.02
C GLU A 189 -6.46 0.70 -11.06
N GLU A 190 -7.57 0.05 -11.45
CA GLU A 190 -8.78 -0.08 -10.66
C GLU A 190 -8.53 -0.83 -9.33
N LEU A 191 -7.72 -1.89 -9.33
CA LEU A 191 -7.36 -2.63 -8.12
C LEU A 191 -6.54 -1.81 -7.13
N LEU A 192 -5.55 -1.04 -7.62
CA LEU A 192 -4.73 -0.18 -6.77
C LEU A 192 -5.56 0.97 -6.20
N GLN A 193 -6.40 1.61 -7.02
CA GLN A 193 -7.33 2.64 -6.56
C GLN A 193 -8.32 2.10 -5.53
N GLY A 194 -8.80 0.87 -5.74
CA GLY A 194 -9.61 0.11 -4.79
C GLY A 194 -9.01 0.07 -3.39
N LEU A 195 -7.74 -0.34 -3.29
CA LEU A 195 -6.99 -0.41 -2.04
C LEU A 195 -6.79 0.99 -1.41
N LEU A 196 -6.46 1.99 -2.21
CA LEU A 196 -6.22 3.36 -1.75
C LEU A 196 -7.47 4.07 -1.22
N GLY A 197 -8.65 3.44 -1.27
CA GLY A 197 -9.85 3.90 -0.55
C GLY A 197 -9.75 3.80 0.98
N ALA A 198 -8.87 2.93 1.49
CA ALA A 198 -8.65 2.75 2.92
C ALA A 198 -7.93 3.95 3.57
N ASP A 199 -8.00 4.04 4.89
CA ASP A 199 -7.17 4.92 5.73
C ASP A 199 -5.88 4.20 6.16
N TYR A 200 -5.96 2.88 6.34
CA TYR A 200 -4.85 2.05 6.79
C TYR A 200 -4.75 0.75 5.98
N LEU A 201 -3.60 0.52 5.36
CA LEU A 201 -3.26 -0.68 4.59
C LEU A 201 -2.12 -1.43 5.27
N ALA A 202 -2.29 -2.72 5.52
CA ALA A 202 -1.21 -3.55 6.05
C ALA A 202 -1.00 -4.85 5.28
N PHE A 203 0.26 -5.28 5.27
CA PHE A 203 0.75 -6.49 4.62
C PHE A 203 1.51 -7.35 5.63
N HIS A 204 1.76 -8.63 5.33
CA HIS A 204 2.55 -9.49 6.22
C HIS A 204 4.01 -9.06 6.39
N THR A 205 4.67 -8.63 5.31
CA THR A 205 6.11 -8.35 5.30
C THR A 205 6.42 -6.96 4.75
N HIS A 206 7.58 -6.43 5.12
CA HIS A 206 8.07 -5.18 4.56
C HIS A 206 8.30 -5.28 3.05
N ALA A 207 8.71 -6.43 2.54
CA ALA A 207 8.90 -6.65 1.09
C ALA A 207 7.60 -6.45 0.30
N TYR A 208 6.47 -6.97 0.81
CA TYR A 208 5.17 -6.80 0.17
C TYR A 208 4.69 -5.34 0.21
N LEU A 209 4.91 -4.64 1.33
CA LEU A 209 4.66 -3.20 1.42
C LEU A 209 5.47 -2.41 0.37
N GLN A 210 6.77 -2.70 0.23
CA GLN A 210 7.61 -2.02 -0.77
C GLN A 210 7.16 -2.31 -2.19
N ASN A 211 6.76 -3.55 -2.48
CA ASN A 211 6.21 -3.91 -3.78
C ASN A 211 4.92 -3.13 -4.08
N PHE A 212 4.03 -2.96 -3.10
CA PHE A 212 2.83 -2.13 -3.23
C PHE A 212 3.17 -0.67 -3.53
N ARG A 213 4.08 -0.05 -2.77
CA ARG A 213 4.55 1.32 -3.00
C ARG A 213 5.09 1.52 -4.41
N ASN A 214 5.92 0.57 -4.87
CA ASN A 214 6.49 0.61 -6.22
C ASN A 214 5.41 0.46 -7.30
N SER A 215 4.41 -0.39 -7.09
CA SER A 215 3.27 -0.53 -8.00
C SER A 215 2.44 0.75 -8.08
N VAL A 216 2.13 1.37 -6.93
CA VAL A 216 1.40 2.64 -6.87
C VAL A 216 2.16 3.74 -7.61
N LEU A 217 3.45 3.92 -7.34
CA LEU A 217 4.29 4.91 -8.02
C LEU A 217 4.35 4.67 -9.53
N ARG A 218 4.60 3.44 -9.97
CA ARG A 218 4.84 3.12 -11.38
C ARG A 218 3.57 3.06 -12.22
N ILE A 219 2.42 2.74 -11.63
CA ILE A 219 1.16 2.53 -12.34
C ILE A 219 0.24 3.74 -12.20
N LEU A 220 0.11 4.29 -10.98
CA LEU A 220 -0.77 5.44 -10.71
C LEU A 220 -0.02 6.78 -10.71
N GLY A 221 1.31 6.78 -10.59
CA GLY A 221 2.10 8.01 -10.53
C GLY A 221 2.09 8.70 -9.16
N PHE A 222 1.51 8.08 -8.13
CA PHE A 222 1.50 8.66 -6.78
C PHE A 222 2.83 8.43 -6.09
N ASP A 223 3.47 9.52 -5.67
CA ASP A 223 4.63 9.46 -4.79
C ASP A 223 4.22 8.88 -3.42
N SER A 224 5.15 8.18 -2.77
CA SER A 224 4.92 7.55 -1.48
C SER A 224 6.10 7.72 -0.54
N HIS A 225 5.82 8.04 0.71
CA HIS A 225 6.81 7.95 1.79
C HIS A 225 6.84 6.53 2.35
N MET A 226 7.73 6.26 3.30
CA MET A 226 7.95 4.91 3.84
C MET A 226 6.71 4.33 4.53
N ASP A 227 5.90 5.19 5.15
CA ASP A 227 4.74 4.84 5.98
C ASP A 227 3.40 5.33 5.40
N ARG A 228 3.39 6.00 4.25
CA ARG A 228 2.17 6.56 3.66
C ARG A 228 2.24 6.76 2.14
N VAL A 229 1.09 6.72 1.50
CA VAL A 229 0.89 7.14 0.11
C VAL A 229 -0.03 8.37 0.13
N GLN A 230 0.36 9.44 -0.55
CA GLN A 230 -0.54 10.59 -0.72
C GLN A 230 -1.47 10.32 -1.91
N CYS A 231 -2.78 10.39 -1.67
CA CYS A 231 -3.84 10.13 -2.65
C CYS A 231 -4.78 11.33 -2.70
N GLY A 232 -4.45 12.33 -3.53
CA GLY A 232 -5.13 13.61 -3.51
C GLY A 232 -5.01 14.25 -2.12
N ASP A 233 -6.14 14.41 -1.44
CA ASP A 233 -6.23 15.06 -0.13
C ASP A 233 -6.17 14.11 1.08
N ARG A 234 -5.98 12.82 0.83
CA ARG A 234 -5.85 11.81 1.89
C ARG A 234 -4.47 11.17 1.85
N ALA A 235 -3.89 11.00 3.03
CA ALA A 235 -2.76 10.11 3.22
C ALA A 235 -3.27 8.72 3.62
N VAL A 236 -2.91 7.70 2.86
CA VAL A 236 -3.17 6.30 3.21
C VAL A 236 -1.96 5.77 3.97
N ARG A 237 -2.14 5.40 5.24
CA ARG A 237 -1.05 4.85 6.06
C ARG A 237 -0.76 3.40 5.68
N LEU A 238 0.53 3.05 5.57
CA LEU A 238 1.01 1.71 5.22
C LEU A 238 1.77 1.08 6.39
N ASP A 239 1.61 -0.23 6.63
CA ASP A 239 2.40 -0.96 7.62
C ASP A 239 2.67 -2.43 7.24
N ALA A 240 3.70 -3.02 7.85
CA ALA A 240 4.03 -4.43 7.77
C ALA A 240 3.73 -5.09 9.11
N LEU A 241 2.70 -5.91 9.14
CA LEU A 241 2.14 -6.51 10.35
C LEU A 241 1.91 -8.02 10.14
N PRO A 242 2.90 -8.88 10.44
CA PRO A 242 2.75 -10.31 10.25
C PRO A 242 1.71 -10.88 11.22
N ILE A 243 0.80 -11.72 10.69
CA ILE A 243 -0.25 -12.34 11.51
C ILE A 243 0.32 -13.46 12.39
N GLY A 244 -0.17 -13.57 13.61
CA GLY A 244 0.18 -14.65 14.54
C GLY A 244 -0.83 -15.78 14.57
N ILE A 245 -0.63 -16.73 15.49
CA ILE A 245 -1.62 -17.77 15.85
C ILE A 245 -2.08 -17.58 17.30
N ALA A 246 -2.99 -18.42 17.77
CA ALA A 246 -3.32 -18.56 19.19
C ALA A 246 -2.54 -19.76 19.79
N PRO A 247 -1.27 -19.59 20.22
CA PRO A 247 -0.41 -20.71 20.60
C PRO A 247 -0.94 -21.47 21.82
N LYS A 248 -1.54 -20.77 22.78
CA LYS A 248 -2.15 -21.37 23.97
C LYS A 248 -3.24 -22.38 23.63
N GLY A 249 -3.97 -22.18 22.53
CA GLY A 249 -4.97 -23.15 22.08
C GLY A 249 -4.39 -24.48 21.64
N PHE A 250 -3.12 -24.52 21.21
CA PHE A 250 -2.41 -25.78 20.91
C PHE A 250 -1.79 -26.41 22.16
N SER A 251 -1.16 -25.61 23.03
CA SER A 251 -0.62 -26.13 24.29
C SER A 251 -1.74 -26.70 25.18
N ASP A 252 -2.88 -26.03 25.26
CA ASP A 252 -4.04 -26.51 26.03
C ASP A 252 -4.57 -27.85 25.48
N LEU A 253 -4.59 -28.06 24.14
CA LEU A 253 -4.95 -29.36 23.56
C LEU A 253 -3.98 -30.45 23.99
N LEU A 254 -2.67 -30.20 23.93
CA LEU A 254 -1.65 -31.19 24.30
C LEU A 254 -1.65 -31.49 25.82
N GLU A 255 -1.96 -30.51 26.66
CA GLU A 255 -1.87 -30.63 28.13
C GLU A 255 -3.18 -31.07 28.78
N LYS A 256 -4.34 -30.73 28.22
CA LYS A 256 -5.64 -30.87 28.90
C LYS A 256 -6.64 -31.76 28.16
N ASP A 257 -6.49 -31.92 26.84
CA ASP A 257 -7.42 -32.73 26.05
C ASP A 257 -6.95 -34.19 26.00
N GLU A 258 -7.71 -35.08 26.66
CA GLU A 258 -7.34 -36.50 26.78
C GLU A 258 -7.36 -37.22 25.42
N GLU A 259 -8.25 -36.83 24.50
CA GLU A 259 -8.27 -37.39 23.15
C GLU A 259 -6.96 -37.06 22.41
N THR A 260 -6.51 -35.80 22.46
CA THR A 260 -5.24 -35.36 21.88
C THR A 260 -4.06 -36.11 22.47
N LYS A 261 -4.00 -36.27 23.80
CA LYS A 261 -2.93 -37.03 24.48
C LYS A 261 -2.88 -38.48 24.03
N GLN A 262 -4.04 -39.13 23.96
CA GLN A 262 -4.12 -40.52 23.52
C GLN A 262 -3.67 -40.67 22.06
N ARG A 263 -4.07 -39.74 21.17
CA ARG A 263 -3.60 -39.71 19.78
C ARG A 263 -2.09 -39.52 19.69
N LEU A 264 -1.52 -38.61 20.47
CA LEU A 264 -0.07 -38.39 20.52
C LEU A 264 0.68 -39.64 21.01
N ALA A 265 0.18 -40.29 22.07
CA ALA A 265 0.77 -41.53 22.58
C ALA A 265 0.76 -42.64 21.52
N ASN A 266 -0.36 -42.83 20.83
CA ASN A 266 -0.49 -43.81 19.75
C ASN A 266 0.45 -43.52 18.57
N LEU A 267 0.63 -42.25 18.20
CA LEU A 267 1.57 -41.85 17.16
C LEU A 267 3.01 -42.17 17.57
N ARG A 268 3.41 -41.83 18.79
CA ARG A 268 4.75 -42.12 19.32
C ARG A 268 5.02 -43.62 19.42
N GLU A 269 4.04 -44.42 19.81
CA GLU A 269 4.16 -45.88 19.83
C GLU A 269 4.30 -46.45 18.42
N ARG A 270 3.42 -46.05 17.48
CA ARG A 270 3.43 -46.53 16.10
C ARG A 270 4.73 -46.22 15.36
N PHE A 271 5.34 -45.08 15.66
CA PHE A 271 6.55 -44.60 14.99
C PHE A 271 7.78 -44.61 15.92
N ALA A 272 7.80 -45.39 17.00
CA ALA A 272 8.89 -45.35 18.00
C ALA A 272 10.30 -45.55 17.42
N GLU A 273 10.44 -46.31 16.32
CA GLU A 273 11.71 -46.57 15.64
C GLU A 273 11.94 -45.68 14.41
N ARG A 274 11.07 -44.68 14.19
CA ARG A 274 11.04 -43.87 12.97
C ARG A 274 10.89 -42.39 13.28
N ARG A 275 11.61 -41.55 12.55
CA ARG A 275 11.47 -40.10 12.62
C ARG A 275 10.40 -39.62 11.66
N ILE A 276 9.49 -38.78 12.14
CA ILE A 276 8.38 -38.24 11.38
C ILE A 276 8.80 -36.91 10.75
N LEU A 277 8.73 -36.84 9.42
CA LEU A 277 8.70 -35.61 8.65
C LEU A 277 7.25 -35.27 8.36
N LEU A 278 6.82 -34.04 8.63
CA LEU A 278 5.41 -33.66 8.54
C LEU A 278 5.22 -32.48 7.57
N GLY A 279 4.47 -32.72 6.49
CA GLY A 279 3.94 -31.68 5.62
C GLY A 279 2.43 -31.51 5.85
N VAL A 280 1.97 -30.28 6.07
CA VAL A 280 0.54 -29.97 6.23
C VAL A 280 0.21 -28.78 5.36
N ASP A 281 -0.59 -29.00 4.32
CA ASP A 281 -0.90 -27.96 3.35
C ASP A 281 -2.31 -28.13 2.79
N ARG A 282 -2.88 -27.04 2.28
CA ARG A 282 -3.95 -27.16 1.29
C ARG A 282 -3.34 -27.72 0.00
N LEU A 283 -4.09 -28.55 -0.72
CA LEU A 283 -3.69 -29.02 -2.04
C LEU A 283 -3.76 -27.84 -3.03
N ASP A 284 -2.68 -27.06 -3.09
CA ASP A 284 -2.57 -25.80 -3.79
C ASP A 284 -1.14 -25.70 -4.36
N TYR A 285 -1.01 -25.28 -5.62
CA TYR A 285 0.27 -25.31 -6.34
C TYR A 285 1.32 -24.37 -5.73
N THR A 286 0.87 -23.41 -4.91
CA THR A 286 1.75 -22.53 -4.14
C THR A 286 2.56 -23.26 -3.06
N LYS A 287 2.13 -24.47 -2.66
CA LYS A 287 2.64 -25.18 -1.47
C LYS A 287 3.84 -26.10 -1.72
N GLY A 288 4.25 -26.25 -2.98
CA GLY A 288 5.45 -27.01 -3.32
C GLY A 288 5.40 -28.48 -2.92
N ILE A 289 4.20 -29.09 -2.93
CA ILE A 289 4.02 -30.51 -2.55
C ILE A 289 4.76 -31.42 -3.53
N PRO A 290 4.68 -31.25 -4.88
CA PRO A 290 5.47 -32.05 -5.82
C PRO A 290 6.98 -31.97 -5.56
N GLU A 291 7.51 -30.75 -5.35
CA GLU A 291 8.94 -30.51 -5.06
C GLU A 291 9.35 -31.19 -3.76
N ARG A 292 8.49 -31.17 -2.73
CA ARG A 292 8.71 -31.88 -1.47
C ARG A 292 8.81 -33.39 -1.66
N LEU A 293 7.89 -33.96 -2.44
CA LEU A 293 7.87 -35.40 -2.72
C LEU A 293 9.12 -35.83 -3.51
N ARG A 294 9.49 -35.07 -4.54
CA ARG A 294 10.72 -35.31 -5.31
C ARG A 294 11.98 -35.18 -4.44
N THR A 295 12.04 -34.16 -3.59
CA THR A 295 13.11 -33.98 -2.61
C THR A 295 13.19 -35.15 -1.63
N PHE A 296 12.06 -35.68 -1.16
CA PHE A 296 12.03 -36.83 -0.25
C PHE A 296 12.56 -38.10 -0.95
N ALA A 297 12.15 -38.34 -2.19
CA ALA A 297 12.70 -39.43 -2.99
C ALA A 297 14.22 -39.28 -3.16
N ARG A 298 14.70 -38.05 -3.41
CA ARG A 298 16.12 -37.75 -3.53
C ARG A 298 16.89 -38.01 -2.23
N LEU A 299 16.37 -37.54 -1.10
CA LEU A 299 16.92 -37.79 0.24
C LEU A 299 17.11 -39.29 0.49
N LEU A 300 16.11 -40.11 0.19
CA LEU A 300 16.20 -41.57 0.38
C LEU A 300 17.25 -42.24 -0.54
N ARG A 301 17.47 -41.71 -1.75
CA ARG A 301 18.52 -42.21 -2.65
C ARG A 301 19.93 -41.81 -2.21
N GLN A 302 20.08 -40.58 -1.70
CA GLN A 302 21.36 -40.02 -1.27
C GLN A 302 21.82 -40.54 0.10
N ALA A 303 20.86 -40.80 0.99
CA ALA A 303 21.08 -41.28 2.36
C ALA A 303 20.32 -42.61 2.59
N PRO A 304 20.78 -43.75 2.02
CA PRO A 304 20.09 -45.04 2.13
C PRO A 304 19.88 -45.53 3.58
N GLU A 305 20.67 -45.05 4.53
CA GLU A 305 20.52 -45.34 5.96
C GLU A 305 19.26 -44.72 6.59
N LEU A 306 18.63 -43.75 5.92
CA LEU A 306 17.34 -43.20 6.31
C LEU A 306 16.17 -44.09 5.89
N CYS A 307 16.35 -44.97 4.89
CA CYS A 307 15.32 -45.92 4.47
C CYS A 307 14.89 -46.82 5.66
N GLY A 308 13.58 -46.94 5.87
CA GLY A 308 13.01 -47.63 7.03
C GLY A 308 13.03 -46.85 8.35
N ARG A 309 13.82 -45.76 8.46
CA ARG A 309 14.00 -44.94 9.68
C ARG A 309 13.29 -43.60 9.64
N VAL A 310 12.85 -43.15 8.47
CA VAL A 310 12.05 -41.91 8.33
C VAL A 310 10.72 -42.20 7.66
N VAL A 311 9.71 -41.40 7.97
CA VAL A 311 8.41 -41.42 7.30
C VAL A 311 7.98 -39.99 7.02
N LEU A 312 7.52 -39.74 5.80
CA LEU A 312 6.85 -38.48 5.45
C LEU A 312 5.34 -38.65 5.64
N ILE A 313 4.76 -37.90 6.56
CA ILE A 313 3.32 -37.75 6.67
C ILE A 313 2.94 -36.46 5.93
N GLN A 314 2.25 -36.60 4.79
CA GLN A 314 1.75 -35.47 4.01
C GLN A 314 0.23 -35.36 4.18
N VAL A 315 -0.22 -34.35 4.92
CA VAL A 315 -1.62 -33.95 4.98
C VAL A 315 -1.90 -32.95 3.86
N ALA A 316 -2.81 -33.30 2.96
CA ALA A 316 -3.25 -32.43 1.86
C ALA A 316 -4.75 -32.16 1.98
N VAL A 317 -5.10 -30.97 2.45
CA VAL A 317 -6.50 -30.54 2.59
C VAL A 317 -7.08 -30.20 1.22
N PRO A 318 -8.19 -30.84 0.78
CA PRO A 318 -8.83 -30.52 -0.50
C PRO A 318 -9.19 -29.04 -0.60
N SER A 319 -8.90 -28.42 -1.75
CA SER A 319 -9.15 -26.99 -1.97
C SER A 319 -9.45 -26.73 -3.44
N ARG A 320 -10.54 -26.01 -3.74
CA ARG A 320 -10.88 -25.52 -5.09
C ARG A 320 -10.88 -26.63 -6.16
N GLU A 321 -11.42 -27.80 -5.79
CA GLU A 321 -11.36 -29.00 -6.64
C GLU A 321 -12.11 -28.84 -7.97
N ASP A 322 -12.97 -27.83 -8.13
CA ASP A 322 -13.67 -27.55 -9.38
C ASP A 322 -12.79 -26.88 -10.45
N ILE A 323 -11.68 -26.24 -10.04
CA ILE A 323 -10.74 -25.57 -10.94
C ILE A 323 -9.81 -26.62 -11.60
N PRO A 324 -9.70 -26.66 -12.95
CA PRO A 324 -8.91 -27.67 -13.66
C PRO A 324 -7.45 -27.82 -13.17
N MET A 325 -6.79 -26.70 -12.88
CA MET A 325 -5.40 -26.66 -12.38
C MET A 325 -5.21 -27.46 -11.08
N TYR A 326 -6.19 -27.41 -10.18
CA TYR A 326 -6.13 -28.10 -8.89
C TYR A 326 -6.35 -29.61 -9.06
N LYS A 327 -7.14 -30.00 -10.08
CA LYS A 327 -7.27 -31.41 -10.48
C LYS A 327 -5.96 -31.95 -11.04
N GLU A 328 -5.30 -31.20 -11.91
CA GLU A 328 -3.99 -31.56 -12.48
C GLU A 328 -2.92 -31.72 -11.39
N LEU A 329 -2.81 -30.75 -10.48
CA LEU A 329 -1.92 -30.84 -9.32
C LEU A 329 -2.21 -32.09 -8.48
N ARG A 330 -3.50 -32.40 -8.23
CA ARG A 330 -3.88 -33.61 -7.51
C ARG A 330 -3.38 -34.87 -8.20
N HIS A 331 -3.54 -34.96 -9.52
CA HIS A 331 -3.07 -36.10 -10.28
C HIS A 331 -1.55 -36.26 -10.19
N GLU A 332 -0.79 -35.17 -10.31
CA GLU A 332 0.67 -35.19 -10.14
C GLU A 332 1.08 -35.66 -8.73
N VAL A 333 0.42 -35.14 -7.68
CA VAL A 333 0.72 -35.54 -6.29
C VAL A 333 0.39 -37.02 -6.06
N ASP A 334 -0.77 -37.49 -6.52
CA ASP A 334 -1.19 -38.89 -6.35
C ASP A 334 -0.23 -39.85 -7.10
N GLU A 335 0.22 -39.46 -8.30
CA GLU A 335 1.21 -40.21 -9.09
C GLU A 335 2.58 -40.28 -8.39
N LEU A 336 3.12 -39.14 -7.94
CA LEU A 336 4.40 -39.07 -7.22
C LEU A 336 4.37 -39.90 -5.93
N VAL A 337 3.29 -39.82 -5.15
CA VAL A 337 3.13 -40.64 -3.94
C VAL A 337 3.14 -42.13 -4.28
N GLY A 338 2.44 -42.53 -5.36
CA GLY A 338 2.39 -43.91 -5.82
C GLY A 338 3.76 -44.42 -6.30
N GLU A 339 4.45 -43.63 -7.13
CA GLU A 339 5.79 -43.93 -7.65
C GLU A 339 6.80 -44.13 -6.49
N ILE A 340 6.90 -43.15 -5.60
CA ILE A 340 7.89 -43.18 -4.51
C ILE A 340 7.60 -44.32 -3.53
N ASN A 341 6.33 -44.53 -3.16
CA ASN A 341 6.00 -45.68 -2.31
C ASN A 341 6.26 -47.01 -3.05
N GLY A 342 6.04 -47.09 -4.36
CA GLY A 342 6.38 -48.26 -5.16
C GLY A 342 7.89 -48.57 -5.18
N ASP A 343 8.72 -47.53 -5.25
CA ASP A 343 10.19 -47.63 -5.29
C ASP A 343 10.81 -48.08 -3.97
N PHE A 344 10.32 -47.57 -2.83
CA PHE A 344 11.01 -47.70 -1.53
C PHE A 344 10.29 -48.55 -0.48
N SER A 345 9.00 -48.85 -0.64
CA SER A 345 8.26 -49.58 0.41
C SER A 345 8.80 -50.98 0.66
N THR A 346 8.69 -51.42 1.90
CA THR A 346 8.91 -52.82 2.31
C THR A 346 7.66 -53.33 3.03
N PRO A 347 7.52 -54.64 3.31
CA PRO A 347 6.33 -55.16 4.01
C PRO A 347 6.02 -54.44 5.33
N ASP A 348 7.04 -53.92 6.01
CA ASP A 348 6.90 -53.28 7.33
C ASP A 348 7.06 -51.75 7.30
N TRP A 349 7.27 -51.14 6.13
CA TRP A 349 7.53 -49.70 6.00
C TRP A 349 6.90 -49.10 4.74
N THR A 350 6.09 -48.07 4.95
CA THR A 350 5.57 -47.17 3.91
C THR A 350 6.27 -45.82 4.05
N PRO A 351 7.10 -45.39 3.08
CA PRO A 351 7.84 -44.13 3.14
C PRO A 351 6.97 -42.89 3.26
N ILE A 352 5.85 -42.83 2.52
CA ILE A 352 4.93 -41.69 2.49
C ILE A 352 3.53 -42.11 2.93
N ILE A 353 3.04 -41.49 4.00
CA ILE A 353 1.65 -41.56 4.44
C ILE A 353 0.94 -40.30 3.94
N TYR A 354 0.17 -40.46 2.87
CA TYR A 354 -0.59 -39.37 2.24
C TYR A 354 -2.04 -39.35 2.74
N ILE A 355 -2.46 -38.22 3.30
CA ILE A 355 -3.78 -38.03 3.92
C ILE A 355 -4.51 -36.89 3.22
N ARG A 356 -5.48 -37.23 2.36
CA ARG A 356 -6.29 -36.27 1.59
C ARG A 356 -7.65 -36.01 2.23
N ARG A 357 -7.66 -35.36 3.40
CA ARG A 357 -8.89 -34.97 4.12
C ARG A 357 -8.63 -33.81 5.07
N ASN A 358 -9.70 -33.16 5.52
CA ASN A 358 -9.63 -32.25 6.66
C ASN A 358 -9.24 -33.02 7.92
N ILE A 359 -8.29 -32.48 8.68
CA ILE A 359 -7.84 -33.04 9.95
C ILE A 359 -8.38 -32.17 11.10
N PRO A 360 -9.11 -32.75 12.06
CA PRO A 360 -9.54 -32.02 13.24
C PRO A 360 -8.35 -31.47 14.03
N ARG A 361 -8.53 -30.30 14.65
CA ARG A 361 -7.47 -29.62 15.40
C ARG A 361 -6.78 -30.49 16.48
N PRO A 362 -7.49 -31.35 17.26
CA PRO A 362 -6.85 -32.32 18.17
C PRO A 362 -5.87 -33.29 17.49
N GLU A 363 -6.27 -33.87 16.35
CA GLU A 363 -5.43 -34.78 15.57
C GLU A 363 -4.23 -34.04 14.95
N LEU A 364 -4.44 -32.80 14.50
CA LEU A 364 -3.38 -31.96 13.96
C LEU A 364 -2.34 -31.56 15.03
N ALA A 365 -2.78 -31.18 16.23
CA ALA A 365 -1.89 -30.87 17.35
C ALA A 365 -1.03 -32.08 17.74
N ALA A 366 -1.63 -33.27 17.79
CA ALA A 366 -0.92 -34.52 18.05
C ALA A 366 0.12 -34.83 16.95
N LEU A 367 -0.21 -34.62 15.67
CA LEU A 367 0.74 -34.77 14.56
C LEU A 367 1.91 -33.79 14.69
N TYR A 368 1.63 -32.51 14.96
CA TYR A 368 2.68 -31.52 15.14
C TYR A 368 3.61 -31.87 16.30
N ALA A 369 3.07 -32.30 17.45
CA ALA A 369 3.87 -32.67 18.62
C ALA A 369 4.64 -34.00 18.46
N ALA A 370 4.18 -34.89 17.57
CA ALA A 370 4.86 -36.14 17.26
C ALA A 370 5.98 -35.98 16.23
N ALA A 371 5.95 -34.93 15.40
CA ALA A 371 6.87 -34.78 14.28
C ALA A 371 8.27 -34.28 14.69
N GLU A 372 9.31 -35.04 14.34
CA GLU A 372 10.70 -34.60 14.47
C GLU A 372 10.99 -33.36 13.63
N LEU A 373 10.49 -33.29 12.39
CA LEU A 373 10.64 -32.12 11.55
C LEU A 373 9.29 -31.73 10.90
N ALA A 374 8.93 -30.46 11.00
CA ALA A 374 7.94 -29.88 10.09
C ALA A 374 8.61 -29.45 8.80
N TRP A 375 8.00 -29.82 7.67
CA TRP A 375 8.51 -29.56 6.33
C TRP A 375 7.57 -28.61 5.59
N VAL A 376 7.85 -27.31 5.74
CA VAL A 376 7.01 -26.22 5.23
C VAL A 376 7.71 -25.54 4.05
N THR A 377 7.52 -26.07 2.85
CA THR A 377 8.24 -25.63 1.64
C THR A 377 7.36 -25.06 0.53
N PRO A 378 6.53 -24.03 0.79
CA PRO A 378 5.79 -23.38 -0.28
C PRO A 378 6.74 -22.71 -1.28
N LEU A 379 6.37 -22.74 -2.55
CA LEU A 379 7.04 -22.01 -3.63
C LEU A 379 6.83 -20.49 -3.52
N CYS A 380 5.69 -20.08 -2.94
CA CYS A 380 5.37 -18.70 -2.58
C CYS A 380 4.21 -18.69 -1.58
N ASP A 381 4.34 -17.99 -0.45
CA ASP A 381 3.28 -17.91 0.57
C ASP A 381 3.26 -16.53 1.25
N GLY A 382 2.05 -16.01 1.48
CA GLY A 382 1.87 -14.72 2.17
C GLY A 382 2.49 -14.72 3.56
N LEU A 383 2.35 -15.82 4.30
CA LEU A 383 3.05 -15.99 5.58
C LEU A 383 3.38 -17.45 5.85
N ASN A 384 2.36 -18.32 5.85
CA ASN A 384 2.37 -19.70 6.35
C ASN A 384 2.22 -19.83 7.89
N LEU A 385 0.99 -20.13 8.33
CA LEU A 385 0.68 -20.33 9.76
C LEU A 385 1.02 -21.72 10.28
N VAL A 386 1.08 -22.74 9.41
CA VAL A 386 1.45 -24.13 9.77
C VAL A 386 2.83 -24.15 10.43
N ALA A 387 3.78 -23.35 9.94
CA ALA A 387 5.08 -23.17 10.58
C ALA A 387 4.95 -22.69 12.04
N LYS A 388 4.09 -21.72 12.32
CA LYS A 388 3.87 -21.19 13.67
C LYS A 388 3.10 -22.18 14.56
N GLU A 389 2.14 -22.92 14.00
CA GLU A 389 1.36 -23.94 14.71
C GLU A 389 2.24 -25.10 15.16
N TYR A 390 3.14 -25.57 14.29
CA TYR A 390 4.14 -26.57 14.64
C TYR A 390 4.99 -26.11 15.83
N ILE A 391 5.55 -24.90 15.76
CA ILE A 391 6.37 -24.35 16.84
C ILE A 391 5.60 -24.25 18.16
N ALA A 392 4.31 -23.89 18.14
CA ALA A 392 3.48 -23.87 19.34
C ALA A 392 3.26 -25.26 19.97
N CYS A 393 3.44 -26.34 19.21
CA CYS A 393 3.30 -27.72 19.68
C CYS A 393 4.64 -28.36 20.10
N GLN A 394 5.76 -27.65 19.92
CA GLN A 394 7.12 -28.18 20.12
C GLN A 394 7.77 -27.70 21.41
N GLN A 395 7.01 -27.12 22.33
CA GLN A 395 7.54 -26.69 23.63
C GLN A 395 8.17 -27.90 24.36
N ASP A 396 9.41 -27.73 24.82
CA ASP A 396 10.22 -28.75 25.50
C ASP A 396 10.56 -29.99 24.65
N GLN A 397 10.33 -29.95 23.34
CA GLN A 397 10.70 -31.00 22.37
C GLN A 397 11.96 -30.61 21.58
N ALA A 398 12.64 -31.60 20.99
CA ALA A 398 13.80 -31.41 20.12
C ALA A 398 13.41 -31.48 18.63
N GLY A 399 12.33 -30.79 18.26
CA GLY A 399 11.86 -30.69 16.87
C GLY A 399 12.73 -29.79 15.99
N GLY A 400 12.37 -29.68 14.72
CA GLY A 400 13.01 -28.75 13.78
C GLY A 400 12.05 -28.31 12.69
N LEU A 401 12.28 -27.11 12.16
CA LEU A 401 11.43 -26.52 11.13
C LEU A 401 12.25 -26.31 9.86
N ILE A 402 11.92 -27.04 8.80
CA ILE A 402 12.39 -26.78 7.44
C ILE A 402 11.42 -25.78 6.83
N LEU A 403 11.90 -24.61 6.44
CA LEU A 403 11.05 -23.49 6.00
C LEU A 403 11.54 -22.91 4.68
N SER A 404 10.64 -22.76 3.71
CA SER A 404 10.95 -22.05 2.46
C SER A 404 11.28 -20.58 2.72
N GLU A 405 12.33 -20.07 2.08
CA GLU A 405 12.64 -18.63 2.05
C GLU A 405 11.55 -17.78 1.36
N PHE A 406 10.65 -18.43 0.60
CA PHE A 406 9.52 -17.80 -0.09
C PHE A 406 8.22 -17.79 0.73
N ALA A 407 8.26 -18.26 1.99
CA ALA A 407 7.18 -18.08 2.94
C ALA A 407 7.36 -16.77 3.72
N GLY A 408 6.33 -15.94 3.84
CA GLY A 408 6.45 -14.70 4.64
C GLY A 408 6.88 -14.94 6.10
N ALA A 409 6.63 -16.12 6.67
CA ALA A 409 7.09 -16.51 8.00
C ALA A 409 8.62 -16.55 8.11
N ALA A 410 9.35 -16.76 7.01
CA ALA A 410 10.81 -16.75 7.00
C ALA A 410 11.38 -15.38 7.43
N ALA A 411 10.64 -14.29 7.20
CA ALA A 411 11.02 -12.96 7.67
C ALA A 411 11.03 -12.84 9.22
N GLU A 412 10.30 -13.72 9.91
CA GLU A 412 10.26 -13.78 11.37
C GLU A 412 10.96 -15.02 11.95
N MET A 413 11.29 -16.06 11.18
CA MET A 413 11.69 -17.37 11.71
C MET A 413 13.11 -17.78 11.29
N GLY A 414 14.09 -16.89 11.48
CA GLY A 414 15.47 -17.09 11.04
C GLY A 414 16.22 -18.26 11.69
N GLU A 415 15.73 -18.81 12.81
CA GLU A 415 16.29 -19.98 13.46
C GLU A 415 15.81 -21.31 12.83
N ALA A 416 14.86 -21.26 11.91
CA ALA A 416 14.48 -22.38 11.06
C ALA A 416 15.62 -22.77 10.09
N PHE A 417 15.56 -23.98 9.54
CA PHE A 417 16.39 -24.39 8.42
C PHE A 417 15.77 -23.82 7.14
N LEU A 418 16.23 -22.63 6.76
CA LEU A 418 15.75 -21.95 5.57
C LEU A 418 16.27 -22.67 4.32
N VAL A 419 15.36 -22.99 3.41
CA VAL A 419 15.65 -23.70 2.17
C VAL A 419 15.05 -22.99 0.97
N ASN A 420 15.69 -23.16 -0.19
CA ASN A 420 15.10 -22.81 -1.47
C ASN A 420 14.43 -24.08 -2.03
N PRO A 421 13.08 -24.15 -2.10
CA PRO A 421 12.37 -25.35 -2.52
C PRO A 421 12.58 -25.73 -3.99
N TYR A 422 13.17 -24.85 -4.82
CA TYR A 422 13.55 -25.16 -6.19
C TYR A 422 14.89 -25.91 -6.28
N ASP A 423 15.66 -25.95 -5.19
CA ASP A 423 16.91 -26.70 -5.08
C ASP A 423 16.68 -27.96 -4.24
N GLU A 424 16.17 -29.01 -4.89
CA GLU A 424 15.88 -30.30 -4.26
C GLU A 424 17.14 -30.95 -3.66
N GLU A 425 18.34 -30.67 -4.20
CA GLU A 425 19.61 -31.20 -3.68
C GLU A 425 19.91 -30.64 -2.31
N ARG A 426 20.03 -29.31 -2.24
CA ARG A 426 20.39 -28.63 -1.00
C ARG A 426 19.28 -28.72 0.04
N THR A 427 18.03 -28.83 -0.41
CA THR A 427 16.92 -29.08 0.50
C THR A 427 17.03 -30.47 1.14
N ALA A 428 17.35 -31.51 0.37
CA ALA A 428 17.60 -32.85 0.92
C ALA A 428 18.79 -32.85 1.90
N GLU A 429 19.92 -32.23 1.53
CA GLU A 429 21.09 -32.07 2.42
C GLU A 429 20.73 -31.33 3.72
N SER A 430 19.91 -30.28 3.64
CA SER A 430 19.47 -29.52 4.82
C SER A 430 18.58 -30.35 5.74
N ILE A 431 17.75 -31.23 5.20
CA ILE A 431 16.91 -32.15 5.99
C ILE A 431 17.77 -33.21 6.65
N GLU A 432 18.70 -33.80 5.92
CA GLU A 432 19.66 -34.76 6.48
C GLU A 432 20.46 -34.12 7.62
N HIS A 433 20.95 -32.90 7.40
CA HIS A 433 21.63 -32.13 8.44
C HIS A 433 20.73 -31.88 9.65
N ALA A 434 19.49 -31.41 9.45
CA ALA A 434 18.54 -31.18 10.53
C ALA A 434 18.22 -32.45 11.32
N LEU A 435 18.15 -33.61 10.67
CA LEU A 435 17.98 -34.91 11.31
C LEU A 435 19.23 -35.39 12.05
N SER A 436 20.43 -34.98 11.63
CA SER A 436 21.71 -35.34 12.26
C SER A 436 22.06 -34.46 13.48
N LEU A 437 21.39 -33.30 13.62
CA LEU A 437 21.71 -32.33 14.64
C LEU A 437 21.42 -32.87 16.05
N PRO A 438 22.34 -32.64 17.01
CA PRO A 438 22.11 -32.91 18.42
C PRO A 438 20.83 -32.23 18.96
N ASP A 439 20.15 -32.91 19.88
CA ASP A 439 18.88 -32.45 20.44
C ASP A 439 18.98 -31.09 21.15
N ASP A 440 20.09 -30.78 21.80
CA ASP A 440 20.34 -29.50 22.46
C ASP A 440 20.33 -28.34 21.47
N GLN A 441 20.98 -28.50 20.32
CA GLN A 441 20.98 -27.49 19.25
C GLN A 441 19.60 -27.31 18.62
N ARG A 442 18.84 -28.41 18.47
CA ARG A 442 17.45 -28.34 17.99
C ARG A 442 16.53 -27.64 18.99
N ARG A 443 16.65 -27.95 20.28
CA ARG A 443 15.91 -27.27 21.36
C ARG A 443 16.20 -25.77 21.39
N GLU A 444 17.46 -25.35 21.27
CA GLU A 444 17.82 -23.93 21.25
C GLU A 444 17.07 -23.16 20.14
N ARG A 445 17.03 -23.73 18.93
CA ARG A 445 16.28 -23.16 17.80
C ARG A 445 14.79 -23.10 18.06
N ILE A 446 14.19 -24.19 18.53
CA ILE A 446 12.76 -24.27 18.84
C ILE A 446 12.37 -23.28 19.95
N GLU A 447 13.17 -23.14 21.00
CA GLU A 447 12.92 -22.19 22.09
C GLU A 447 12.91 -20.73 21.60
N ALA A 448 13.85 -20.37 20.71
CA ALA A 448 13.91 -19.04 20.12
C ALA A 448 12.65 -18.75 19.27
N LEU A 449 12.27 -19.70 18.40
CA LEU A 449 11.06 -19.60 17.58
C LEU A 449 9.79 -19.54 18.45
N HIS A 450 9.69 -20.38 19.48
CA HIS A 450 8.55 -20.43 20.39
C HIS A 450 8.35 -19.11 21.14
N LYS A 451 9.43 -18.54 21.69
CA LYS A 451 9.39 -17.21 22.32
C LYS A 451 8.82 -16.16 21.38
N ARG A 452 9.17 -16.21 20.08
CA ARG A 452 8.66 -15.26 19.08
C ARG A 452 7.18 -15.50 18.74
N VAL A 453 6.77 -16.76 18.52
CA VAL A 453 5.37 -17.13 18.22
C VAL A 453 4.44 -16.74 19.37
N VAL A 454 4.86 -16.94 20.62
CA VAL A 454 4.09 -16.51 21.81
C VAL A 454 4.09 -14.98 21.97
N ARG A 455 5.20 -14.32 21.64
CA ARG A 455 5.28 -12.86 21.73
C ARG A 455 4.45 -12.16 20.65
N ASN A 456 4.37 -12.70 19.44
CA ASN A 456 3.66 -12.14 18.28
C ASN A 456 2.43 -12.99 17.93
N ASP A 457 1.52 -13.15 18.89
CA ASP A 457 0.28 -13.89 18.71
C ASP A 457 -0.77 -13.12 17.88
N VAL A 458 -1.84 -13.83 17.53
CA VAL A 458 -2.93 -13.30 16.71
C VAL A 458 -3.70 -12.17 17.38
N TYR A 459 -3.77 -12.14 18.72
CA TYR A 459 -4.50 -11.12 19.47
C TYR A 459 -3.74 -9.79 19.47
N LYS A 460 -2.41 -9.85 19.63
CA LYS A 460 -1.53 -8.67 19.51
C LYS A 460 -1.52 -8.11 18.10
N TRP A 461 -1.54 -8.97 17.08
CA TRP A 461 -1.74 -8.55 15.70
C TRP A 461 -3.05 -7.77 15.54
N GLY A 462 -4.16 -8.32 16.03
CA GLY A 462 -5.48 -7.66 16.01
C GLY A 462 -5.49 -6.30 16.72
N ALA A 463 -5.01 -6.25 17.96
CA ALA A 463 -4.95 -5.03 18.75
C ALA A 463 -4.08 -3.94 18.09
N ARG A 464 -2.92 -4.31 17.54
CA ARG A 464 -2.04 -3.37 16.81
C ARG A 464 -2.70 -2.83 15.55
N PHE A 465 -3.38 -3.69 14.78
CA PHE A 465 -4.07 -3.24 13.57
C PHE A 465 -5.16 -2.23 13.91
N LEU A 466 -6.02 -2.54 14.89
CA LEU A 466 -7.11 -1.65 15.29
C LEU A 466 -6.60 -0.32 15.85
N SER A 467 -5.56 -0.34 16.69
CA SER A 467 -4.92 0.88 17.18
C SER A 467 -4.40 1.74 16.03
N ASN A 468 -3.66 1.14 15.09
CA ASN A 468 -3.11 1.86 13.94
C ASN A 468 -4.18 2.39 12.99
N LEU A 469 -5.29 1.65 12.82
CA LEU A 469 -6.45 2.09 12.04
C LEU A 469 -7.13 3.29 12.71
N SER A 470 -7.40 3.22 14.01
CA SER A 470 -7.96 4.34 14.76
C SER A 470 -7.06 5.58 14.69
N ASP A 471 -5.73 5.40 14.80
CA ASP A 471 -4.76 6.49 14.66
C ASP A 471 -4.75 7.08 13.24
N ALA A 472 -4.80 6.23 12.20
CA ALA A 472 -4.83 6.68 10.81
C ALA A 472 -6.12 7.46 10.50
N ALA A 473 -7.26 6.95 10.95
CA ALA A 473 -8.55 7.63 10.81
C ALA A 473 -8.57 8.96 11.59
N ALA A 474 -8.10 8.97 12.83
CA ALA A 474 -7.99 10.18 13.63
C ALA A 474 -7.01 11.19 13.03
N SER A 475 -5.90 10.75 12.45
CA SER A 475 -4.96 11.64 11.76
C SER A 475 -5.60 12.33 10.56
N ARG A 476 -6.41 11.61 9.79
CA ARG A 476 -7.20 12.16 8.68
C ARG A 476 -8.27 13.14 9.17
N GLU A 477 -8.89 12.87 10.32
CA GLU A 477 -9.92 13.73 10.92
C GLU A 477 -9.35 14.98 11.61
N ALA A 478 -8.16 14.88 12.22
CA ALA A 478 -7.47 15.95 12.94
C ALA A 478 -6.60 16.82 12.04
N HIS A 479 -6.14 16.25 10.93
CA HIS A 479 -5.63 16.97 9.78
C HIS A 479 -6.63 16.75 8.65
N PRO A 480 -7.88 17.25 8.76
CA PRO A 480 -8.62 17.50 7.54
C PRO A 480 -7.67 18.42 6.80
N SER A 481 -7.21 18.00 5.63
CA SER A 481 -6.12 18.60 4.86
C SER A 481 -5.86 20.05 5.26
N ALA A 482 -4.61 20.47 5.43
CA ALA A 482 -4.26 21.89 5.46
C ALA A 482 -4.49 22.53 4.08
N LYS A 483 -5.56 22.09 3.38
CA LYS A 483 -6.20 22.76 2.29
C LYS A 483 -6.61 24.12 2.82
N PRO A 484 -6.11 25.16 2.17
CA PRO A 484 -6.68 26.47 2.29
C PRO A 484 -8.21 26.43 2.11
N GLU A 485 -8.94 27.32 2.76
CA GLU A 485 -10.40 27.37 2.68
C GLU A 485 -10.87 27.59 1.23
N ALA A 486 -12.09 27.15 0.90
CA ALA A 486 -12.66 27.51 -0.39
C ALA A 486 -12.75 29.04 -0.50
N LEU A 487 -12.19 29.61 -1.57
CA LEU A 487 -12.13 31.05 -1.75
C LEU A 487 -13.56 31.64 -1.78
N PRO A 488 -13.91 32.58 -0.88
CA PRO A 488 -15.17 33.31 -0.97
C PRO A 488 -15.05 34.34 -2.11
N ILE A 489 -15.30 33.88 -3.34
CA ILE A 489 -15.04 34.66 -4.56
C ILE A 489 -15.77 36.01 -4.54
N GLU A 490 -17.02 36.07 -4.08
CA GLU A 490 -17.78 37.31 -4.03
C GLU A 490 -17.19 38.31 -3.02
N ASP A 491 -16.83 37.86 -1.82
CA ASP A 491 -16.23 38.72 -0.79
C ASP A 491 -14.88 39.30 -1.24
N LEU A 492 -14.07 38.48 -1.93
CA LEU A 492 -12.82 38.94 -2.53
C LEU A 492 -13.07 39.99 -3.61
N ILE A 493 -14.03 39.76 -4.51
CA ILE A 493 -14.38 40.71 -5.58
C ILE A 493 -14.89 42.03 -4.97
N ASP A 494 -15.73 41.97 -3.94
CA ASP A 494 -16.27 43.16 -3.29
C ASP A 494 -15.19 43.94 -2.53
N SER A 495 -14.28 43.24 -1.84
CA SER A 495 -13.09 43.84 -1.22
C SER A 495 -12.18 44.50 -2.26
N TYR A 496 -11.95 43.85 -3.40
CA TYR A 496 -11.20 44.41 -4.51
C TYR A 496 -11.87 45.68 -5.06
N ARG A 497 -13.19 45.71 -5.22
CA ARG A 497 -13.90 46.91 -5.73
C ARG A 497 -13.85 48.12 -4.79
N GLN A 498 -13.93 47.87 -3.48
CA GLN A 498 -13.99 48.94 -2.47
C GLN A 498 -12.64 49.61 -2.20
N THR A 499 -11.55 49.04 -2.73
CA THR A 499 -10.17 49.47 -2.50
C THR A 499 -9.64 50.27 -3.68
N GLN A 500 -8.64 51.12 -3.43
CA GLN A 500 -8.13 52.11 -4.37
C GLN A 500 -6.65 51.87 -4.72
N ARG A 501 -5.95 51.03 -3.95
CA ARG A 501 -4.56 50.63 -4.18
C ARG A 501 -4.44 49.13 -3.95
N ARG A 502 -4.41 48.39 -5.05
CA ARG A 502 -4.46 46.93 -5.08
C ARG A 502 -3.12 46.39 -5.55
N GLN A 503 -2.57 45.43 -4.82
CA GLN A 503 -1.35 44.73 -5.20
C GLN A 503 -1.68 43.27 -5.51
N LEU A 504 -1.38 42.84 -6.75
CA LEU A 504 -1.61 41.48 -7.23
C LEU A 504 -0.25 40.81 -7.50
N LEU A 505 0.14 39.87 -6.65
CA LEU A 505 1.37 39.08 -6.76
C LEU A 505 1.02 37.71 -7.31
N LEU A 506 1.33 37.48 -8.58
CA LEU A 506 0.87 36.28 -9.29
C LEU A 506 2.07 35.46 -9.72
N ASP A 507 2.21 34.25 -9.19
CA ASP A 507 3.08 33.27 -9.79
C ASP A 507 2.60 32.88 -11.20
N TYR A 508 3.52 32.49 -12.08
CA TYR A 508 3.23 32.14 -13.46
C TYR A 508 3.06 30.63 -13.71
N ASP A 509 4.10 29.84 -13.41
CA ASP A 509 4.19 28.42 -13.77
C ASP A 509 3.48 27.57 -12.72
N GLY A 510 2.42 26.85 -13.11
CA GLY A 510 1.59 26.10 -12.17
C GLY A 510 0.42 26.92 -11.61
N THR A 511 0.50 28.25 -11.64
CA THR A 511 -0.54 29.15 -11.15
C THR A 511 -1.41 29.75 -12.28
N LEU A 512 -0.79 30.36 -13.30
CA LEU A 512 -1.50 30.96 -14.45
C LEU A 512 -1.48 30.05 -15.69
N VAL A 513 -0.45 29.22 -15.83
CA VAL A 513 -0.25 28.28 -16.94
C VAL A 513 0.19 26.92 -16.39
N PRO A 514 -0.32 25.78 -16.86
CA PRO A 514 0.10 24.47 -16.36
C PRO A 514 1.56 24.13 -16.71
N PHE A 515 2.20 23.27 -15.90
CA PHE A 515 3.53 22.75 -16.22
C PHE A 515 3.54 21.97 -17.53
N ALA A 516 4.62 22.12 -18.30
CA ALA A 516 4.83 21.41 -19.56
C ALA A 516 6.04 20.47 -19.48
N LYS A 517 6.06 19.45 -20.35
CA LYS A 517 7.17 18.47 -20.41
C LYS A 517 8.52 19.13 -20.73
N ARG A 518 8.50 20.20 -21.51
CA ARG A 518 9.68 21.02 -21.81
C ARG A 518 9.39 22.46 -21.36
N PRO A 519 10.34 23.16 -20.71
CA PRO A 519 10.10 24.51 -20.19
C PRO A 519 9.52 25.48 -21.23
N GLN A 520 9.99 25.42 -22.49
CA GLN A 520 9.54 26.29 -23.58
C GLN A 520 8.09 26.08 -24.02
N ASP A 521 7.47 24.95 -23.68
CA ASP A 521 6.10 24.63 -24.12
C ASP A 521 5.02 25.29 -23.23
N ALA A 522 5.40 25.99 -22.15
CA ALA A 522 4.48 26.66 -21.24
C ALA A 522 4.28 28.16 -21.54
N ALA A 523 4.38 28.55 -22.82
CA ALA A 523 4.14 29.93 -23.25
C ALA A 523 2.69 30.38 -22.99
N PRO A 524 2.44 31.69 -22.76
CA PRO A 524 1.10 32.18 -22.43
C PRO A 524 0.17 32.10 -23.64
N MET A 525 -1.08 31.72 -23.39
CA MET A 525 -2.14 31.80 -24.40
C MET A 525 -2.58 33.25 -24.61
N PRO A 526 -3.07 33.65 -25.81
CA PRO A 526 -3.50 35.02 -26.11
C PRO A 526 -4.55 35.58 -25.13
N GLU A 527 -5.43 34.73 -24.60
CA GLU A 527 -6.44 35.11 -23.61
C GLU A 527 -5.80 35.57 -22.30
N LEU A 528 -4.70 34.93 -21.88
CA LEU A 528 -3.97 35.33 -20.67
C LEU A 528 -3.27 36.67 -20.86
N LEU A 529 -2.66 36.92 -22.02
CA LEU A 529 -2.04 38.21 -22.32
C LEU A 529 -3.07 39.34 -22.29
N THR A 530 -4.25 39.09 -22.86
CA THR A 530 -5.36 40.06 -22.86
C THR A 530 -5.83 40.35 -21.43
N LEU A 531 -5.96 39.30 -20.60
CA LEU A 531 -6.36 39.41 -19.21
C LEU A 531 -5.37 40.24 -18.38
N LEU A 532 -4.08 39.94 -18.49
CA LEU A 532 -3.02 40.66 -17.77
C LEU A 532 -2.93 42.13 -18.22
N ASN A 533 -3.08 42.39 -19.51
CA ASN A 533 -3.11 43.76 -20.05
C ASN A 533 -4.28 44.56 -19.49
N LYS A 534 -5.47 43.96 -19.38
CA LYS A 534 -6.63 44.63 -18.77
C LYS A 534 -6.42 44.92 -17.28
N LEU A 535 -5.86 43.98 -16.51
CA LEU A 535 -5.55 44.20 -15.09
C LEU A 535 -4.53 45.32 -14.89
N ALA A 536 -3.47 45.33 -15.71
CA ALA A 536 -2.37 46.30 -15.61
C ALA A 536 -2.74 47.70 -16.11
N LYS A 537 -3.85 47.84 -16.85
CA LYS A 537 -4.36 49.12 -17.34
C LYS A 537 -5.17 49.90 -16.30
N ASP A 538 -5.64 49.23 -15.25
CA ASP A 538 -6.27 49.89 -14.10
C ASP A 538 -5.17 50.50 -13.22
N ASP A 539 -5.09 51.84 -13.15
CA ASP A 539 -4.07 52.56 -12.39
C ASP A 539 -4.14 52.28 -10.87
N ALA A 540 -5.28 51.75 -10.37
CA ALA A 540 -5.40 51.27 -8.99
C ALA A 540 -4.62 49.98 -8.73
N ASN A 541 -4.23 49.25 -9.79
CA ASN A 541 -3.55 47.96 -9.69
C ASN A 541 -2.03 48.07 -9.87
N THR A 542 -1.30 47.48 -8.94
CA THR A 542 0.08 47.06 -9.12
C THR A 542 0.11 45.56 -9.36
N VAL A 543 0.31 45.14 -10.62
CA VAL A 543 0.35 43.73 -11.01
C VAL A 543 1.80 43.27 -11.16
N VAL A 544 2.17 42.25 -10.38
CA VAL A 544 3.52 41.67 -10.37
C VAL A 544 3.42 40.21 -10.78
N ILE A 545 4.07 39.86 -11.88
CA ILE A 545 4.22 38.46 -12.31
C ILE A 545 5.54 37.92 -11.80
N ILE A 546 5.47 36.85 -11.01
CA ILE A 546 6.61 36.17 -10.41
C ILE A 546 6.77 34.83 -11.13
N SER A 547 7.99 34.47 -11.51
CA SER A 547 8.25 33.17 -12.14
C SER A 547 9.66 32.68 -11.81
N GLY A 548 9.82 31.36 -11.76
CA GLY A 548 11.14 30.72 -11.74
C GLY A 548 11.90 30.79 -13.07
N ARG A 549 11.29 31.34 -14.15
CA ARG A 549 11.87 31.42 -15.49
C ARG A 549 12.94 32.47 -15.63
N SER A 550 13.74 32.32 -16.68
CA SER A 550 14.73 33.30 -17.10
C SER A 550 14.07 34.63 -17.50
N ARG A 551 14.81 35.74 -17.35
CA ARG A 551 14.34 37.07 -17.82
C ARG A 551 14.09 37.11 -19.33
N THR A 552 14.78 36.26 -20.09
CA THR A 552 14.63 36.17 -21.55
C THR A 552 13.27 35.58 -21.90
N ASP A 553 12.89 34.46 -21.27
CA ASP A 553 11.59 33.84 -21.52
C ASP A 553 10.45 34.75 -21.05
N LEU A 554 10.55 35.24 -19.80
CA LEU A 554 9.52 36.10 -19.22
C LEU A 554 9.37 37.42 -20.00
N GLY A 555 10.50 37.98 -20.46
CA GLY A 555 10.53 39.16 -21.33
C GLY A 555 9.95 38.90 -22.72
N ASN A 556 10.25 37.77 -23.35
CA ASN A 556 9.69 37.42 -24.65
C ASN A 556 8.17 37.16 -24.57
N TRP A 557 7.70 36.64 -23.44
CA TRP A 557 6.31 36.20 -23.29
C TRP A 557 5.37 37.28 -22.78
N LEU A 558 5.80 38.06 -21.79
CA LEU A 558 4.98 39.06 -21.11
C LEU A 558 5.53 40.48 -21.28
N GLY A 559 6.70 40.63 -21.91
CA GLY A 559 7.43 41.88 -21.92
C GLY A 559 6.74 43.01 -22.66
N GLU A 560 5.86 42.69 -23.61
CA GLU A 560 5.06 43.64 -24.39
C GLU A 560 3.77 44.08 -23.68
N VAL A 561 3.39 43.45 -22.56
CA VAL A 561 2.22 43.87 -21.79
C VAL A 561 2.59 45.10 -20.94
N PRO A 562 2.02 46.29 -21.22
CA PRO A 562 2.33 47.50 -20.48
C PRO A 562 1.82 47.43 -19.03
N GLY A 563 2.49 48.12 -18.11
CA GLY A 563 2.07 48.24 -16.71
C GLY A 563 2.45 47.06 -15.79
N LEU A 564 2.98 45.96 -16.32
CA LEU A 564 3.41 44.82 -15.50
C LEU A 564 4.79 45.03 -14.87
N TRP A 565 4.87 44.69 -13.59
CA TRP A 565 6.13 44.31 -12.96
C TRP A 565 6.44 42.85 -13.29
N LEU A 566 7.65 42.57 -13.77
CA LEU A 566 8.09 41.21 -14.05
C LEU A 566 9.23 40.83 -13.11
N ALA A 567 9.10 39.71 -12.43
CA ALA A 567 10.08 39.14 -11.52
C ALA A 567 10.51 37.75 -12.01
N ALA A 568 11.69 37.71 -12.62
CA ALA A 568 12.30 36.48 -13.12
C ALA A 568 13.14 35.80 -12.02
N GLU A 569 13.35 34.50 -12.18
CA GLU A 569 14.14 33.66 -11.28
C GLU A 569 13.79 33.84 -9.80
N HIS A 570 12.49 33.72 -9.51
CA HIS A 570 11.91 33.89 -8.17
C HIS A 570 12.15 35.28 -7.55
N GLY A 571 12.33 36.32 -8.36
CA GLY A 571 12.53 37.69 -7.87
C GLY A 571 14.00 38.12 -7.75
N ALA A 572 14.94 37.29 -8.22
CA ALA A 572 16.35 37.69 -8.29
C ALA A 572 16.60 38.84 -9.29
N ILE A 573 15.77 38.92 -10.33
CA ILE A 573 15.84 39.96 -11.37
C ILE A 573 14.44 40.52 -11.58
N MET A 574 14.30 41.84 -11.47
CA MET A 574 13.01 42.52 -11.63
C MET A 574 13.06 43.57 -12.73
N ARG A 575 11.94 43.77 -13.41
CA ARG A 575 11.73 44.85 -14.37
C ARG A 575 10.51 45.65 -13.95
N SER A 576 10.68 46.95 -13.72
CA SER A 576 9.57 47.85 -13.44
C SER A 576 8.90 48.33 -14.74
N PRO A 577 7.59 48.61 -14.72
CA PRO A 577 6.89 49.17 -15.88
C PRO A 577 7.34 50.62 -16.21
N GLU A 578 7.94 51.32 -15.25
CA GLU A 578 8.43 52.69 -15.41
C GLU A 578 9.76 52.75 -16.17
N THR A 579 10.72 51.92 -15.77
CA THR A 579 12.07 51.92 -16.34
C THR A 579 12.17 51.01 -17.56
N MET A 580 11.35 49.95 -17.60
CA MET A 580 11.40 48.87 -18.58
C MET A 580 12.79 48.21 -18.67
N THR A 581 13.64 48.38 -17.66
CA THR A 581 14.98 47.78 -17.56
C THR A 581 15.01 46.70 -16.49
N TRP A 582 15.73 45.60 -16.79
CA TRP A 582 15.94 44.53 -15.82
C TRP A 582 17.04 44.91 -14.83
N GLU A 583 16.75 44.72 -13.55
CA GLU A 583 17.64 45.05 -12.44
C GLU A 583 17.79 43.87 -11.48
N HIS A 584 19.03 43.51 -11.16
CA HIS A 584 19.31 42.49 -10.15
C HIS A 584 19.00 43.00 -8.75
N SER A 585 18.50 42.10 -7.91
CA SER A 585 18.22 42.40 -6.50
C SER A 585 19.50 42.59 -5.66
N ARG A 586 20.68 42.25 -6.19
CA ARG A 586 21.98 42.46 -5.54
C ARG A 586 22.98 43.09 -6.50
N GLU A 587 23.63 44.17 -6.07
CA GLU A 587 24.73 44.78 -6.81
C GLU A 587 25.96 43.84 -6.81
N ASN A 588 26.63 43.72 -7.97
CA ASN A 588 27.86 42.91 -8.17
C ASN A 588 27.70 41.37 -8.11
N TYR A 589 26.56 40.82 -8.51
CA TYR A 589 26.41 39.37 -8.71
C TYR A 589 27.41 38.80 -9.74
N THR A 590 27.92 37.59 -9.49
CA THR A 590 28.78 36.85 -10.44
C THR A 590 28.31 35.41 -10.62
N ASP A 591 28.31 34.91 -11.84
CA ASP A 591 27.92 33.56 -12.24
C ASP A 591 29.07 32.54 -12.29
N ARG A 592 30.31 32.94 -11.94
CA ARG A 592 31.52 32.09 -11.97
C ARG A 592 31.40 30.75 -11.24
N TRP A 593 30.49 30.65 -10.27
CA TRP A 593 30.22 29.41 -9.55
C TRP A 593 29.60 28.33 -10.44
N LYS A 594 28.92 28.71 -11.54
CA LYS A 594 28.26 27.78 -12.44
C LYS A 594 29.22 26.81 -13.09
N GLU A 595 30.40 27.24 -13.53
CA GLU A 595 31.40 26.35 -14.14
C GLU A 595 31.74 25.17 -13.23
N ARG A 596 31.87 25.42 -11.91
CA ARG A 596 32.18 24.39 -10.92
C ARG A 596 31.00 23.43 -10.68
N VAL A 597 29.77 23.93 -10.78
CA VAL A 597 28.55 23.13 -10.57
C VAL A 597 28.17 22.37 -11.85
N LEU A 598 28.37 22.95 -13.02
CA LEU A 598 27.99 22.38 -14.32
C LEU A 598 28.67 21.02 -14.53
N GLY A 599 29.97 20.91 -14.24
CA GLY A 599 30.68 19.64 -14.36
C GLY A 599 30.13 18.54 -13.43
N VAL A 600 29.56 18.91 -12.28
CA VAL A 600 28.83 17.95 -11.43
C VAL A 600 27.50 17.59 -12.09
N LEU A 601 26.71 18.56 -12.53
CA LEU A 601 25.42 18.28 -13.17
C LEU A 601 25.55 17.44 -14.44
N GLU A 602 26.55 17.70 -15.29
CA GLU A 602 26.83 16.95 -16.52
C GLU A 602 27.09 15.48 -16.23
N HIS A 603 27.89 15.19 -15.18
CA HIS A 603 28.11 13.81 -14.71
C HIS A 603 26.81 13.11 -14.29
N PHE A 604 25.85 13.85 -13.70
CA PHE A 604 24.54 13.30 -13.38
C PHE A 604 23.64 13.16 -14.60
N VAL A 605 23.72 14.06 -15.59
CA VAL A 605 23.01 13.90 -16.87
C VAL A 605 23.45 12.65 -17.60
N ASP A 606 24.75 12.44 -17.75
CA ASP A 606 25.32 11.28 -18.45
C ASP A 606 24.89 9.94 -17.82
N ARG A 607 24.66 9.93 -16.51
CA ARG A 607 24.23 8.75 -15.75
C ARG A 607 22.72 8.58 -15.68
N THR A 608 21.93 9.57 -16.08
CA THR A 608 20.47 9.58 -15.89
C THR A 608 19.72 9.83 -17.20
N PRO A 609 19.35 8.76 -17.92
CA PRO A 609 18.56 8.87 -19.14
C PRO A 609 17.27 9.66 -18.92
N GLY A 610 16.97 10.60 -19.82
CA GLY A 610 15.79 11.47 -19.72
C GLY A 610 15.99 12.69 -18.81
N SER A 611 17.17 12.88 -18.22
CA SER A 611 17.50 14.12 -17.51
C SER A 611 18.14 15.15 -18.43
N LEU A 612 18.08 16.42 -18.03
CA LEU A 612 18.70 17.54 -18.76
C LEU A 612 19.09 18.66 -17.80
N ILE A 613 20.01 19.53 -18.24
CA ILE A 613 20.37 20.76 -17.52
C ILE A 613 19.69 21.93 -18.21
N GLU A 614 19.12 22.80 -17.40
CA GLU A 614 18.69 24.14 -17.77
C GLU A 614 19.59 25.14 -17.06
N GLU A 615 20.26 25.99 -17.83
CA GLU A 615 21.06 27.09 -17.30
C GLU A 615 20.24 28.39 -17.33
N LYS A 616 20.06 28.99 -16.15
CA LYS A 616 19.43 30.29 -15.95
C LYS A 616 20.51 31.31 -15.56
N GLU A 617 20.18 32.58 -15.40
CA GLU A 617 21.15 33.63 -15.10
C GLU A 617 21.68 33.54 -13.66
N CYS A 618 20.80 33.27 -12.70
CA CYS A 618 21.13 33.10 -11.28
C CYS A 618 21.05 31.66 -10.77
N ALA A 619 20.69 30.69 -11.62
CA ALA A 619 20.49 29.29 -11.22
C ALA A 619 20.95 28.26 -12.27
N LEU A 620 21.22 27.04 -11.81
CA LEU A 620 21.38 25.84 -12.63
C LEU A 620 20.36 24.81 -12.19
N VAL A 621 19.59 24.25 -13.12
CA VAL A 621 18.53 23.29 -12.82
C VAL A 621 18.81 21.97 -13.51
N TRP A 622 18.85 20.90 -12.75
CA TRP A 622 18.86 19.54 -13.27
C TRP A 622 17.44 18.97 -13.22
N HIS A 623 16.89 18.68 -14.40
CA HIS A 623 15.54 18.13 -14.57
C HIS A 623 15.62 16.62 -14.75
N TYR A 624 14.79 15.86 -14.04
CA TYR A 624 14.77 14.38 -14.13
C TYR A 624 13.36 13.80 -14.28
N ARG A 625 12.39 14.63 -14.65
CA ARG A 625 10.97 14.25 -14.80
C ARG A 625 10.74 13.12 -15.81
N MET A 626 11.60 12.97 -16.81
CA MET A 626 11.48 11.93 -17.83
C MET A 626 12.32 10.67 -17.54
N SER A 627 13.02 10.65 -16.40
CA SER A 627 13.82 9.50 -15.95
C SER A 627 12.97 8.46 -15.23
N ASP A 628 13.51 7.24 -15.03
CA ASP A 628 12.86 6.26 -14.15
C ASP A 628 12.64 6.89 -12.76
N PRO A 629 11.43 6.82 -12.18
CA PRO A 629 11.11 7.61 -11.00
C PRO A 629 11.88 7.16 -9.75
N VAL A 630 12.19 5.87 -9.60
CA VAL A 630 12.96 5.39 -8.44
C VAL A 630 14.43 5.77 -8.60
N PHE A 631 14.98 5.57 -9.80
CA PHE A 631 16.37 5.88 -10.11
C PHE A 631 16.66 7.39 -10.10
N GLY A 632 15.77 8.18 -10.70
CA GLY A 632 15.88 9.64 -10.75
C GLY A 632 15.82 10.26 -9.36
N GLU A 633 14.96 9.75 -8.48
CA GLU A 633 14.87 10.20 -7.08
C GLU A 633 16.11 9.83 -6.26
N TRP A 634 16.66 8.62 -6.47
CA TRP A 634 17.91 8.21 -5.85
C TRP A 634 19.07 9.12 -6.28
N LEU A 635 19.22 9.38 -7.58
CA LEU A 635 20.26 10.28 -8.10
C LEU A 635 20.04 11.74 -7.72
N ALA A 636 18.79 12.21 -7.59
CA ALA A 636 18.50 13.54 -7.06
C ALA A 636 19.03 13.70 -5.63
N ASN A 637 18.88 12.67 -4.78
CA ASN A 637 19.42 12.70 -3.41
C ASN A 637 20.95 12.66 -3.38
N GLU A 638 21.57 11.81 -4.21
CA GLU A 638 23.03 11.76 -4.37
C GLU A 638 23.56 13.12 -4.87
N LEU A 639 22.87 13.74 -5.82
CA LEU A 639 23.21 15.03 -6.38
C LEU A 639 23.12 16.15 -5.34
N VAL A 640 22.02 16.23 -4.58
CA VAL A 640 21.85 17.23 -3.51
C VAL A 640 22.96 17.08 -2.47
N SER A 641 23.23 15.87 -1.99
CA SER A 641 24.29 15.64 -1.00
C SER A 641 25.68 16.03 -1.53
N THR A 642 25.96 15.70 -2.79
CA THR A 642 27.22 16.08 -3.47
C THR A 642 27.37 17.60 -3.57
N LEU A 643 26.30 18.29 -3.96
CA LEU A 643 26.27 19.75 -4.09
C LEU A 643 26.33 20.45 -2.73
N GLU A 644 25.65 19.96 -1.70
CA GLU A 644 25.72 20.52 -0.34
C GLU A 644 27.15 20.52 0.19
N GLN A 645 27.89 19.42 -0.01
CA GLN A 645 29.30 19.35 0.37
C GLN A 645 30.14 20.37 -0.42
N LEU A 646 29.93 20.44 -1.75
CA LEU A 646 30.65 21.34 -2.65
C LEU A 646 30.43 22.83 -2.31
N LEU A 647 29.21 23.18 -1.87
CA LEU A 647 28.71 24.55 -1.69
C LEU A 647 28.71 25.03 -0.22
N SER A 648 29.17 24.21 0.72
CA SER A 648 29.10 24.44 2.18
C SER A 648 29.64 25.80 2.66
N GLU A 649 30.66 26.36 2.00
CA GLU A 649 31.26 27.66 2.34
C GLU A 649 30.81 28.81 1.41
N THR A 650 29.71 28.63 0.70
CA THR A 650 29.16 29.62 -0.24
C THR A 650 27.74 30.04 0.15
N GLU A 651 27.27 31.15 -0.42
CA GLU A 651 25.87 31.59 -0.32
C GLU A 651 24.92 30.81 -1.26
N LEU A 652 25.41 29.77 -1.94
CA LEU A 652 24.61 28.91 -2.82
C LEU A 652 24.03 27.74 -2.04
N ARG A 653 22.87 27.28 -2.48
CA ARG A 653 22.21 26.07 -1.97
C ARG A 653 21.65 25.26 -3.12
N ALA A 654 21.69 23.93 -2.97
CA ALA A 654 20.96 23.01 -3.81
C ALA A 654 19.58 22.78 -3.20
N PHE A 655 18.55 23.00 -3.99
CA PHE A 655 17.17 22.84 -3.61
C PHE A 655 16.57 21.71 -4.42
N ARG A 656 15.88 20.81 -3.73
CA ARG A 656 15.11 19.76 -4.38
C ARG A 656 13.68 20.24 -4.58
N GLY A 657 13.27 20.34 -5.84
CA GLY A 657 11.90 20.68 -6.24
C GLY A 657 11.16 19.47 -6.80
N GLU A 658 10.02 19.71 -7.44
CA GLU A 658 9.21 18.65 -8.04
C GLU A 658 9.87 18.09 -9.31
N LYS A 659 10.60 16.99 -9.15
CA LYS A 659 11.39 16.32 -10.20
C LYS A 659 12.51 17.20 -10.79
N ILE A 660 13.06 18.09 -9.96
CA ILE A 660 14.22 18.93 -10.27
C ILE A 660 15.19 19.01 -9.07
N VAL A 661 16.46 19.28 -9.36
CA VAL A 661 17.44 19.82 -8.39
C VAL A 661 17.93 21.17 -8.92
N GLU A 662 17.62 22.24 -8.22
CA GLU A 662 17.99 23.61 -8.58
C GLU A 662 19.08 24.14 -7.65
N VAL A 663 20.20 24.61 -8.21
CA VAL A 663 21.25 25.32 -7.47
C VAL A 663 21.08 26.80 -7.70
N LYS A 664 20.89 27.57 -6.62
CA LYS A 664 20.78 29.02 -6.66
C LYS A 664 21.28 29.69 -5.38
N PRO A 665 21.59 31.00 -5.40
CA PRO A 665 21.88 31.77 -4.18
C PRO A 665 20.68 31.82 -3.23
N VAL A 666 20.94 31.86 -1.92
CA VAL A 666 19.87 31.89 -0.89
C VAL A 666 18.96 33.11 -1.01
N TRP A 667 19.50 34.26 -1.44
CA TRP A 667 18.75 35.50 -1.62
C TRP A 667 17.84 35.50 -2.87
N ALA A 668 18.02 34.55 -3.80
CA ALA A 668 17.16 34.41 -4.98
C ALA A 668 15.86 33.64 -4.63
N ASN A 669 15.03 34.23 -3.76
CA ASN A 669 13.78 33.65 -3.27
C ASN A 669 12.59 34.63 -3.40
N LYS A 670 11.37 34.11 -3.57
CA LYS A 670 10.14 34.89 -3.82
C LYS A 670 9.80 35.84 -2.65
N GLY A 671 10.20 35.49 -1.43
CA GLY A 671 9.92 36.29 -0.24
C GLY A 671 10.65 37.63 -0.19
N GLU A 672 11.84 37.75 -0.81
CA GLU A 672 12.61 39.00 -0.85
C GLU A 672 12.05 40.04 -1.83
N LEU A 673 11.15 39.63 -2.74
CA LEU A 673 10.47 40.52 -3.67
C LEU A 673 9.68 41.63 -2.96
N LEU A 674 9.07 41.32 -1.82
CA LEU A 674 8.27 42.28 -1.05
C LEU A 674 9.09 43.50 -0.61
N THR A 675 10.35 43.30 -0.21
CA THR A 675 11.25 44.40 0.18
C THR A 675 11.54 45.35 -0.97
N ARG A 676 11.57 44.85 -2.20
CA ARG A 676 11.72 45.70 -3.39
C ARG A 676 10.45 46.45 -3.76
N LEU A 677 9.29 46.05 -3.26
CA LEU A 677 8.02 46.76 -3.48
C LEU A 677 7.68 47.74 -2.36
N GLU A 678 8.42 47.76 -1.25
CA GLU A 678 8.19 48.65 -0.09
C GLU A 678 8.28 50.15 -0.43
N HIS A 679 8.97 50.51 -1.52
CA HIS A 679 9.04 51.91 -1.98
C HIS A 679 7.74 52.40 -2.62
N LEU A 680 6.83 51.48 -2.97
CA LEU A 680 5.51 51.81 -3.50
C LEU A 680 4.55 52.19 -2.35
N PRO A 681 3.50 52.97 -2.64
CA PRO A 681 2.46 53.24 -1.65
C PRO A 681 1.86 51.93 -1.11
N ALA A 682 1.66 51.88 0.22
CA ALA A 682 1.08 50.70 0.86
C ALA A 682 -0.30 50.38 0.26
N PRO A 683 -0.54 49.11 -0.15
CA PRO A 683 -1.82 48.72 -0.69
C PRO A 683 -2.90 48.63 0.39
N ASP A 684 -4.15 48.90 0.02
CA ASP A 684 -5.34 48.61 0.83
C ASP A 684 -6.07 47.33 0.39
N PHE A 685 -5.55 46.66 -0.65
CA PHE A 685 -5.89 45.29 -1.04
C PHE A 685 -4.64 44.54 -1.51
N CYS A 686 -4.43 43.33 -1.01
CA CYS A 686 -3.31 42.50 -1.43
C CYS A 686 -3.77 41.08 -1.75
N LEU A 687 -3.39 40.58 -2.92
CA LEU A 687 -3.66 39.22 -3.36
C LEU A 687 -2.34 38.57 -3.80
N ALA A 688 -2.04 37.39 -3.26
CA ALA A 688 -0.90 36.58 -3.67
C ALA A 688 -1.36 35.19 -4.09
N ALA A 689 -0.95 34.72 -5.28
CA ALA A 689 -1.32 33.40 -5.78
C ALA A 689 -0.09 32.59 -6.24
N GLY A 690 -0.07 31.31 -5.89
CA GLY A 690 1.06 30.40 -6.12
C GLY A 690 0.65 28.92 -6.06
N ASP A 691 1.53 27.99 -6.46
CA ASP A 691 1.23 26.54 -6.55
C ASP A 691 2.31 25.65 -5.93
N ASP A 692 3.50 26.18 -5.65
CA ASP A 692 4.65 25.37 -5.27
C ASP A 692 5.30 25.78 -3.95
N ARG A 693 6.32 25.01 -3.56
CA ARG A 693 7.03 25.23 -2.29
C ARG A 693 7.72 26.60 -2.24
N THR A 694 8.09 27.20 -3.38
CA THR A 694 8.75 28.51 -3.39
C THR A 694 7.76 29.64 -3.08
N ASP A 695 6.46 29.43 -3.32
CA ASP A 695 5.40 30.37 -2.96
C ASP A 695 5.12 30.39 -1.45
N GLU A 696 5.44 29.32 -0.74
CA GLU A 696 5.26 29.25 0.72
C GLU A 696 6.07 30.31 1.47
N ASP A 697 7.23 30.70 0.94
CA ASP A 697 8.05 31.79 1.48
C ASP A 697 7.39 33.16 1.23
N LEU A 698 6.66 33.31 0.13
CA LEU A 698 5.85 34.50 -0.15
C LEU A 698 4.67 34.55 0.82
N PHE A 699 3.86 33.48 0.90
CA PHE A 699 2.68 33.42 1.77
C PHE A 699 3.02 33.69 3.24
N ALA A 700 4.16 33.18 3.72
CA ALA A 700 4.62 33.39 5.09
C ALA A 700 4.96 34.84 5.44
N ARG A 701 5.23 35.68 4.44
CA ARG A 701 5.55 37.10 4.61
C ARG A 701 4.35 38.02 4.32
N MET A 702 3.25 37.49 3.82
CA MET A 702 2.06 38.29 3.53
C MET A 702 1.38 38.77 4.82
N PRO A 703 0.78 39.96 4.82
CA PRO A 703 -0.08 40.44 5.91
C PRO A 703 -1.23 39.46 6.21
N GLU A 704 -1.71 39.42 7.46
CA GLU A 704 -2.80 38.53 7.86
C GLU A 704 -4.10 38.77 7.07
N ASP A 705 -4.35 40.01 6.65
CA ASP A 705 -5.52 40.44 5.87
C ASP A 705 -5.37 40.23 4.35
N ALA A 706 -4.22 39.74 3.88
CA ALA A 706 -4.01 39.45 2.46
C ALA A 706 -4.79 38.22 1.98
N TRP A 707 -5.25 38.28 0.72
CA TRP A 707 -5.85 37.15 0.01
C TRP A 707 -4.74 36.25 -0.55
N THR A 708 -4.29 35.27 0.22
CA THR A 708 -3.32 34.27 -0.24
C THR A 708 -4.04 33.05 -0.82
N ILE A 709 -3.72 32.67 -2.05
CA ILE A 709 -4.41 31.63 -2.82
C ILE A 709 -3.40 30.57 -3.29
N HIS A 710 -3.63 29.32 -2.90
CA HIS A 710 -2.93 28.18 -3.48
C HIS A 710 -3.70 27.64 -4.69
N VAL A 711 -3.02 27.43 -5.82
CA VAL A 711 -3.61 26.86 -7.04
C VAL A 711 -3.16 25.41 -7.20
N GLY A 712 -4.09 24.46 -7.05
CA GLY A 712 -3.78 23.02 -7.04
C GLY A 712 -3.93 22.37 -5.67
N ASP A 713 -3.82 21.05 -5.61
CA ASP A 713 -4.34 20.22 -4.53
C ASP A 713 -3.32 19.89 -3.42
N LYS A 714 -2.28 20.70 -3.25
CA LYS A 714 -1.23 20.48 -2.25
C LYS A 714 -1.50 21.25 -0.95
N ASP A 715 -0.88 20.80 0.14
CA ASP A 715 -0.87 21.53 1.41
C ASP A 715 -0.10 22.85 1.26
N SER A 716 -0.64 23.94 1.80
CA SER A 716 -0.07 25.28 1.65
C SER A 716 -0.35 26.17 2.88
N ARG A 717 0.50 27.16 3.13
CA ARG A 717 0.28 28.26 4.09
C ARG A 717 -0.70 29.30 3.57
N ALA A 718 -1.10 29.23 2.30
CA ALA A 718 -2.14 30.09 1.76
C ALA A 718 -3.46 29.92 2.55
N ARG A 719 -4.24 31.00 2.62
CA ARG A 719 -5.53 31.01 3.33
C ARG A 719 -6.64 30.39 2.50
N PHE A 720 -6.60 30.57 1.19
CA PHE A 720 -7.63 30.08 0.27
C PHE A 720 -7.07 29.23 -0.88
N PHE A 721 -7.95 28.44 -1.51
CA PHE A 721 -7.57 27.49 -2.56
C PHE A 721 -8.42 27.65 -3.82
N LEU A 722 -7.80 27.44 -4.98
CA LEU A 722 -8.44 27.27 -6.27
C LEU A 722 -7.99 25.97 -6.96
N PRO A 723 -8.90 25.25 -7.64
CA PRO A 723 -8.62 23.89 -8.11
C PRO A 723 -7.61 23.78 -9.25
N ASN A 724 -7.46 24.84 -10.05
CA ASN A 724 -6.56 24.84 -11.20
C ASN A 724 -6.36 26.26 -11.77
N GLN A 725 -5.47 26.36 -12.75
CA GLN A 725 -5.11 27.61 -13.43
C GLN A 725 -6.28 28.20 -14.21
N GLN A 726 -7.26 27.40 -14.62
CA GLN A 726 -8.46 27.91 -15.28
C GLN A 726 -9.37 28.65 -14.29
N ALA A 727 -9.55 28.10 -13.08
CA ALA A 727 -10.27 28.77 -12.00
C ALA A 727 -9.57 30.08 -11.58
N MET A 728 -8.23 30.07 -11.49
CA MET A 728 -7.44 31.27 -11.21
C MET A 728 -7.63 32.35 -12.29
N ARG A 729 -7.52 31.99 -13.57
CA ARG A 729 -7.78 32.94 -14.68
C ARG A 729 -9.23 33.44 -14.70
N GLY A 730 -10.19 32.57 -14.35
CA GLY A 730 -11.60 32.94 -14.21
C GLY A 730 -11.83 33.97 -13.10
N LEU A 731 -11.22 33.80 -11.94
CA LEU A 731 -11.25 34.78 -10.85
C LEU A 731 -10.73 36.14 -11.32
N LEU A 732 -9.54 36.16 -11.92
CA LEU A 732 -8.92 37.38 -12.44
C LEU A 732 -9.80 38.08 -13.49
N GLY A 733 -10.48 37.32 -14.36
CA GLY A 733 -11.44 37.89 -15.32
C GLY A 733 -12.62 38.60 -14.64
N ARG A 734 -13.15 38.01 -13.56
CA ARG A 734 -14.26 38.60 -12.80
C ARG A 734 -13.90 39.90 -12.08
N LEU A 735 -12.63 40.09 -11.72
CA LEU A 735 -12.13 41.36 -11.16
C LEU A 735 -12.23 42.51 -12.19
N ILE A 736 -12.14 42.19 -13.48
CA ILE A 736 -12.13 43.15 -14.58
C ILE A 736 -13.54 43.42 -15.11
N ASP A 737 -14.33 42.38 -15.39
CA ASP A 737 -15.59 42.46 -16.15
C ASP A 737 -16.72 43.28 -15.49
N ASN A 738 -16.53 43.79 -14.28
CA ASN A 738 -17.53 44.63 -13.57
C ASN A 738 -17.02 46.02 -13.19
N THR A 739 -15.86 46.44 -13.72
CA THR A 739 -15.37 47.82 -13.55
C THR A 739 -15.88 48.77 -14.64
N GLU A 740 -16.46 48.25 -15.73
CA GLU A 740 -16.97 49.06 -16.85
C GLU A 740 -18.34 49.73 -16.60
N ASP A 741 -19.07 49.38 -15.53
CA ASP A 741 -20.40 49.94 -15.23
C ASP A 741 -20.38 51.17 -14.29
N SER A 742 -19.20 51.73 -13.98
CA SER A 742 -19.08 52.90 -13.08
C SER A 742 -18.11 53.98 -13.60
N ALA A 743 -18.23 54.29 -14.90
CA ALA A 743 -17.66 55.49 -15.52
C ALA A 743 -18.74 56.48 -15.96
#